data_AF-A0A8W8LTB3-F1
#
_entry.id   AF-A0A8W8LTB3-F1
#
_cell.length_a   1.000
_cell.length_b   1.000
_cell.length_c   1.000
_cell.angle_alpha   90.00
_cell.angle_beta   90.00
_cell.angle_gamma   90.00
#
_symmetry.space_group_name_H-M   'P 1'
#
loop_
_entity.id
_entity.type
_entity.pdbx_description
1 polymer ?
#
loop_
_entity_poly.entity_id
_entity_poly.type
_entity_poly.pdbx_seq_one_letter_code
_entity_poly.pdbx_strand_id
1 'polypeptide(L)'
;MFLVVVISLIICDVVFADSGHSGCGGPGFLNRHTGEITSHNHFNNHNHYHRNSNCHWRIRANAGHVVRLSSIHFDVEPDANCDYDYLNIYDGSSNSAKLIGKFCGGSDVEVVSSSRYLYLEFHSDDSNEFTGFKFKYSFQQASAGCGNSFFMCKNHRCIQKSFLCDQEDDCGDNSDESATCKVAPSNCAENEYTCVADQKCILKTWLCDGEPDCAGGDDEAGCGLQTGISGCGSSSMQNGTSGVISSMNFPIEYNNDSKCHWDINVPPGKYIKLEFNRTFEVEPGEGPVCEYDRVTVYSGSGGRHFVGEYCGYQAPDSVIIPGSHGIVRFSSDEGESLAGFQIKWTAVDGDPTYVNPTVDPGPFGCDKDIYYNGAGTIQTPGFDPSGHYKDNTTCVWRIFGPEGYNIKLHFNDFGTEMSHQCKYDSLKIYDGPSASDELIATICGNRLPHEEWSKTNNMMVVFTSDKVYHDIGFRAVFTAVKPNDHQVTDIAACTGTPTVLTATSGTILSDLYDGVTEYPNNLNCQWKINAPVGKVITLWFNAFEAESTENCNYDYLSVYDGKNSYGLLMDKLCGMVYPEKMTSETNHMYIQFISDETAGGFGFNLTYTIEDPLPSCQDSEFRCRDTHCIAYSKVCNGHDDCGDGSDELVCGNDGVCGRPAIKPIESNTRIVGGREAIPNSWPWQISMKHYGRHNCGGSIIHPQWVVTASHCVEDNRNLDHLTIEAGKHHEKKDDPHQQIRRVTKILMHESYDSDLIDNDITLFKLDKPFILNEYVDIVCLPEVVVADGANCMVTGWGDTKNTSGAGLLKQALLPIVNVDKCNSTDYLDGDATDNMLCAGYDQGGIDSCQGDSGGPFVCKSGTKWDLQGIVSWGNGCAEEKSPGAYTKVINYIQWIQEMVASHP
;
A
#
# COMPACT_ATOMS: atom_id res chain seq x y z
N MET A 1 10.01 -31.57 75.66
CA MET A 1 8.54 -31.63 75.65
C MET A 1 8.05 -30.36 74.96
N PHE A 2 7.62 -30.50 73.68
CA PHE A 2 6.64 -29.71 72.88
C PHE A 2 6.72 -28.16 72.83
N LEU A 3 6.51 -27.41 71.72
CA LEU A 3 6.20 -27.66 70.30
C LEU A 3 6.33 -26.30 69.50
N VAL A 4 7.04 -26.31 68.36
CA VAL A 4 6.82 -25.68 67.01
C VAL A 4 6.50 -24.16 66.78
N VAL A 5 7.46 -23.47 66.12
CA VAL A 5 7.49 -22.60 64.88
C VAL A 5 6.21 -21.96 64.28
N VAL A 6 6.27 -20.68 63.85
CA VAL A 6 6.12 -20.14 62.45
C VAL A 6 6.39 -18.61 62.40
N ILE A 7 7.02 -18.17 61.30
CA ILE A 7 7.60 -16.87 60.88
C ILE A 7 6.62 -16.10 59.94
N SER A 8 6.37 -14.79 60.12
CA SER A 8 6.69 -13.61 59.23
C SER A 8 5.41 -12.74 59.12
N LEU A 9 5.34 -11.41 58.91
CA LEU A 9 6.27 -10.26 58.81
C LEU A 9 5.38 -9.00 59.02
N ILE A 10 5.94 -7.92 59.57
CA ILE A 10 5.29 -6.64 59.90
C ILE A 10 5.58 -5.60 58.80
N ILE A 11 4.62 -4.71 58.49
CA ILE A 11 4.75 -3.22 58.42
C ILE A 11 3.35 -2.58 58.20
N CYS A 12 3.07 -1.53 58.99
CA CYS A 12 1.94 -0.59 58.92
C CYS A 12 2.13 0.47 57.82
N ASP A 13 1.04 1.02 57.25
CA ASP A 13 0.61 2.42 57.43
C ASP A 13 -0.64 2.78 56.59
N VAL A 14 -1.21 3.94 56.90
CA VAL A 14 -2.56 4.49 56.64
C VAL A 14 -2.66 5.26 55.28
N VAL A 15 -3.89 5.54 54.80
CA VAL A 15 -4.34 6.53 53.78
C VAL A 15 -4.11 6.09 52.31
N PHE A 16 -5.03 6.07 51.34
CA PHE A 16 -6.20 6.90 50.99
C PHE A 16 -7.40 6.06 50.52
N ALA A 17 -8.62 6.56 50.73
CA ALA A 17 -9.74 6.24 49.87
C ALA A 17 -9.44 6.82 48.49
N ASP A 18 -9.34 5.99 47.46
CA ASP A 18 -9.50 6.42 46.08
C ASP A 18 -10.42 5.48 45.31
N SER A 19 -11.03 6.06 44.30
CA SER A 19 -12.29 5.72 43.68
C SER A 19 -12.05 4.97 42.36
N GLY A 20 -12.43 3.69 42.33
CA GLY A 20 -12.54 2.88 41.10
C GLY A 20 -11.42 1.87 40.91
N HIS A 21 -11.62 0.64 41.40
CA HIS A 21 -10.85 -0.52 40.96
C HIS A 21 -11.55 -1.18 39.76
N SER A 22 -10.80 -1.41 38.67
CA SER A 22 -11.26 -2.09 37.45
C SER A 22 -10.93 -3.58 37.41
N GLY A 23 -10.23 -4.14 38.41
CA GLY A 23 -9.87 -5.57 38.50
C GLY A 23 -10.98 -6.45 39.12
N CYS A 24 -10.76 -7.77 39.08
CA CYS A 24 -11.67 -8.82 39.58
C CYS A 24 -12.17 -8.55 41.01
N GLY A 25 -13.48 -8.24 41.14
CA GLY A 25 -14.26 -8.34 42.39
C GLY A 25 -13.94 -7.35 43.50
N GLY A 26 -14.74 -6.29 43.64
CA GLY A 26 -14.73 -5.40 44.80
C GLY A 26 -16.13 -5.20 45.40
N PRO A 27 -16.28 -5.00 46.72
CA PRO A 27 -17.61 -4.93 47.36
C PRO A 27 -18.42 -3.65 47.04
N GLY A 28 -17.81 -2.69 46.32
CA GLY A 28 -18.37 -1.36 46.04
C GLY A 28 -19.07 -1.23 44.68
N PHE A 29 -19.90 -0.20 44.54
CA PHE A 29 -20.50 0.15 43.26
C PHE A 29 -19.56 1.04 42.42
N LEU A 30 -19.43 0.71 41.14
CA LEU A 30 -18.85 1.56 40.11
C LEU A 30 -19.86 2.68 39.76
N ASN A 31 -19.56 3.90 40.19
CA ASN A 31 -20.48 5.04 40.17
C ASN A 31 -19.96 6.26 39.38
N ARG A 32 -18.85 6.10 38.63
CA ARG A 32 -18.34 7.15 37.74
C ARG A 32 -19.16 7.20 36.45
N HIS A 33 -19.34 8.39 35.87
CA HIS A 33 -20.15 8.57 34.66
C HIS A 33 -19.70 7.70 33.48
N THR A 34 -18.41 7.41 33.41
CA THR A 34 -17.81 6.43 32.51
C THR A 34 -16.72 5.67 33.26
N GLY A 35 -16.44 4.44 32.86
CA GLY A 35 -15.29 3.69 33.37
C GLY A 35 -15.03 2.41 32.60
N GLU A 36 -14.00 1.70 33.03
CA GLU A 36 -13.55 0.45 32.41
C GLU A 36 -13.58 -0.70 33.41
N ILE A 37 -13.91 -1.90 32.93
CA ILE A 37 -13.92 -3.15 33.69
C ILE A 37 -13.04 -4.14 32.95
N THR A 38 -12.11 -4.78 33.66
CA THR A 38 -11.20 -5.77 33.08
C THR A 38 -11.27 -7.07 33.85
N SER A 39 -11.22 -8.21 33.15
CA SER A 39 -11.13 -9.53 33.77
C SER A 39 -9.81 -9.74 34.55
N HIS A 40 -8.77 -8.96 34.22
CA HIS A 40 -7.44 -9.03 34.84
C HIS A 40 -7.24 -7.96 35.92
N ASN A 41 -6.46 -8.30 36.94
CA ASN A 41 -5.94 -7.34 37.91
C ASN A 41 -4.54 -6.91 37.47
N HIS A 42 -4.26 -5.61 37.38
CA HIS A 42 -3.02 -5.01 36.83
C HIS A 42 -1.73 -5.36 37.62
N PHE A 43 -1.77 -6.33 38.53
CA PHE A 43 -0.71 -6.64 39.47
C PHE A 43 0.13 -7.88 39.13
N ASN A 44 -0.15 -8.60 38.03
CA ASN A 44 0.75 -9.65 37.55
C ASN A 44 0.85 -9.65 36.03
N ASN A 45 2.06 -9.91 35.56
CA ASN A 45 2.54 -9.80 34.17
C ASN A 45 1.99 -10.90 33.24
N HIS A 46 0.71 -11.26 33.36
CA HIS A 46 0.05 -12.30 32.57
C HIS A 46 -1.16 -11.71 31.84
N ASN A 47 -1.19 -11.89 30.52
CA ASN A 47 -2.22 -11.38 29.61
C ASN A 47 -3.48 -12.28 29.53
N HIS A 48 -3.66 -13.22 30.47
CA HIS A 48 -4.79 -14.18 30.49
C HIS A 48 -5.42 -14.27 31.88
N TYR A 49 -6.75 -14.48 31.93
CA TYR A 49 -7.48 -14.45 33.21
C TYR A 49 -7.13 -15.69 34.01
N HIS A 50 -7.21 -15.61 35.33
CA HIS A 50 -6.88 -16.76 36.17
C HIS A 50 -7.96 -17.85 36.05
N ARG A 51 -7.55 -19.11 35.94
CA ARG A 51 -8.44 -20.26 36.16
C ARG A 51 -9.07 -20.24 37.57
N ASN A 52 -10.26 -20.80 37.72
CA ASN A 52 -11.08 -20.80 38.95
C ASN A 52 -11.40 -19.40 39.49
N SER A 53 -11.49 -18.40 38.61
CA SER A 53 -11.88 -17.05 38.99
C SER A 53 -13.38 -16.96 39.19
N ASN A 54 -13.79 -16.24 40.24
CA ASN A 54 -15.18 -15.89 40.46
C ASN A 54 -15.24 -14.39 40.81
N CYS A 55 -15.50 -13.58 39.79
CA CYS A 55 -15.44 -12.13 39.85
C CYS A 55 -16.85 -11.56 39.68
N HIS A 56 -17.15 -10.46 40.38
CA HIS A 56 -18.38 -9.72 40.13
C HIS A 56 -18.17 -8.21 40.19
N TRP A 57 -18.95 -7.49 39.39
CA TRP A 57 -18.95 -6.03 39.34
C TRP A 57 -20.36 -5.49 39.46
N ARG A 58 -20.51 -4.37 40.18
CA ARG A 58 -21.79 -3.72 40.43
C ARG A 58 -21.70 -2.29 39.92
N ILE A 59 -22.49 -1.93 38.92
CA ILE A 59 -22.52 -0.57 38.37
C ILE A 59 -23.77 0.15 38.87
N ARG A 60 -23.61 1.41 39.28
CA ARG A 60 -24.72 2.28 39.72
C ARG A 60 -24.63 3.64 39.04
N ALA A 61 -25.51 3.85 38.07
CA ALA A 61 -25.70 5.15 37.43
C ALA A 61 -26.37 6.19 38.34
N ASN A 62 -26.24 7.45 37.93
CA ASN A 62 -26.94 8.57 38.54
C ASN A 62 -28.47 8.40 38.40
N ALA A 63 -29.23 9.09 39.24
CA ALA A 63 -30.69 9.08 39.10
C ALA A 63 -31.11 9.60 37.71
N GLY A 64 -32.08 8.92 37.08
CA GLY A 64 -32.54 9.26 35.73
C GLY A 64 -31.60 8.83 34.59
N HIS A 65 -30.64 7.94 34.85
CA HIS A 65 -29.73 7.42 33.84
C HIS A 65 -29.73 5.88 33.81
N VAL A 66 -29.50 5.31 32.62
CA VAL A 66 -29.26 3.87 32.38
C VAL A 66 -27.77 3.63 32.13
N VAL A 67 -27.31 2.39 32.29
CA VAL A 67 -25.92 1.98 32.05
C VAL A 67 -25.84 1.37 30.66
N ARG A 68 -25.05 1.96 29.76
CA ARG A 68 -24.63 1.33 28.50
C ARG A 68 -23.25 0.71 28.71
N LEU A 69 -23.12 -0.57 28.40
CA LEU A 69 -21.91 -1.38 28.48
C LEU A 69 -21.56 -1.86 27.06
N SER A 70 -20.31 -1.68 26.65
CA SER A 70 -19.80 -2.13 25.34
C SER A 70 -18.44 -2.78 25.50
N SER A 71 -18.23 -3.95 24.89
CA SER A 71 -16.92 -4.60 24.84
C SER A 71 -15.93 -3.73 24.04
N ILE A 72 -14.73 -3.57 24.57
CA ILE A 72 -13.54 -3.14 23.82
C ILE A 72 -12.79 -4.39 23.35
N HIS A 73 -12.82 -5.44 24.17
CA HIS A 73 -12.19 -6.73 23.93
C HIS A 73 -12.99 -7.80 24.68
N PHE A 74 -13.27 -8.94 24.06
CA PHE A 74 -13.96 -10.06 24.69
C PHE A 74 -13.48 -11.38 24.07
N ASP A 75 -12.78 -12.17 24.88
CA ASP A 75 -12.18 -13.45 24.51
C ASP A 75 -12.19 -14.37 25.74
N VAL A 76 -13.28 -15.11 25.90
CA VAL A 76 -13.52 -16.07 26.99
C VAL A 76 -13.67 -17.45 26.36
N GLU A 77 -13.27 -18.52 27.05
CA GLU A 77 -13.29 -19.88 26.48
C GLU A 77 -14.61 -20.20 25.73
N PRO A 78 -14.55 -20.53 24.42
CA PRO A 78 -15.74 -20.77 23.63
C PRO A 78 -16.36 -22.15 23.93
N ASP A 79 -17.65 -22.15 24.27
CA ASP A 79 -18.46 -23.36 24.41
C ASP A 79 -19.89 -23.12 23.89
N ALA A 80 -20.52 -24.18 23.37
CA ALA A 80 -21.85 -24.07 22.76
C ALA A 80 -22.94 -23.58 23.74
N ASN A 81 -22.77 -23.83 25.04
CA ASN A 81 -23.69 -23.38 26.10
C ASN A 81 -23.00 -22.48 27.15
N CYS A 82 -21.74 -22.10 26.89
CA CYS A 82 -20.87 -21.38 27.81
C CYS A 82 -20.73 -22.07 29.17
N ASP A 83 -20.64 -23.40 29.22
CA ASP A 83 -20.67 -24.16 30.49
C ASP A 83 -19.34 -24.18 31.25
N TYR A 84 -18.22 -23.91 30.56
CA TYR A 84 -16.88 -23.79 31.15
C TYR A 84 -16.66 -22.37 31.68
N ASP A 85 -16.11 -21.47 30.86
CA ASP A 85 -15.92 -20.07 31.23
C ASP A 85 -17.02 -19.18 30.67
N TYR A 86 -17.56 -18.28 31.50
CA TYR A 86 -18.66 -17.42 31.08
C TYR A 86 -18.79 -16.12 31.87
N LEU A 87 -19.37 -15.13 31.21
CA LEU A 87 -19.82 -13.86 31.79
C LEU A 87 -21.35 -13.79 31.78
N ASN A 88 -21.97 -13.72 32.96
CA ASN A 88 -23.38 -13.40 33.11
C ASN A 88 -23.55 -11.89 33.32
N ILE A 89 -24.52 -11.30 32.62
CA ILE A 89 -24.90 -9.89 32.79
C ILE A 89 -26.35 -9.82 33.22
N TYR A 90 -26.63 -9.12 34.32
CA TYR A 90 -27.97 -9.00 34.92
C TYR A 90 -28.44 -7.55 34.94
N ASP A 91 -29.72 -7.36 34.65
CA ASP A 91 -30.40 -6.07 34.62
C ASP A 91 -30.87 -5.64 36.03
N GLY A 92 -29.91 -5.35 36.89
CA GLY A 92 -30.18 -4.95 38.28
C GLY A 92 -28.91 -4.89 39.13
N SER A 93 -29.07 -4.91 40.46
CA SER A 93 -27.96 -4.70 41.39
C SER A 93 -27.28 -5.96 41.93
N SER A 94 -27.74 -7.15 41.52
CA SER A 94 -27.29 -8.48 41.98
C SER A 94 -27.68 -9.58 40.97
N ASN A 95 -27.13 -10.78 41.15
CA ASN A 95 -27.46 -12.00 40.36
C ASN A 95 -28.90 -12.53 40.54
N SER A 96 -29.68 -11.94 41.44
CA SER A 96 -31.12 -12.22 41.59
C SER A 96 -31.99 -11.41 40.62
N ALA A 97 -31.40 -10.50 39.84
CA ALA A 97 -32.10 -9.69 38.84
C ALA A 97 -32.27 -10.47 37.52
N LYS A 98 -33.00 -9.90 36.55
CA LYS A 98 -33.22 -10.54 35.24
C LYS A 98 -31.89 -10.73 34.52
N LEU A 99 -31.55 -11.97 34.15
CA LEU A 99 -30.39 -12.27 33.31
C LEU A 99 -30.63 -11.70 31.91
N ILE A 100 -29.73 -10.85 31.44
CA ILE A 100 -29.72 -10.29 30.09
C ILE A 100 -29.12 -11.32 29.12
N GLY A 101 -28.01 -11.95 29.52
CA GLY A 101 -27.36 -12.98 28.74
C GLY A 101 -26.18 -13.62 29.48
N LYS A 102 -25.82 -14.81 29.02
CA LYS A 102 -24.62 -15.57 29.38
C LYS A 102 -23.71 -15.59 28.15
N PHE A 103 -22.48 -15.09 28.29
CA PHE A 103 -21.58 -14.83 27.17
C PHE A 103 -20.25 -15.56 27.34
N CYS A 104 -19.75 -16.15 26.26
CA CYS A 104 -18.45 -16.80 26.13
C CYS A 104 -18.00 -16.73 24.66
N GLY A 105 -16.78 -17.16 24.36
CA GLY A 105 -16.16 -17.03 23.04
C GLY A 105 -15.68 -15.60 22.73
N GLY A 106 -15.59 -15.28 21.45
CA GLY A 106 -15.03 -14.03 20.92
C GLY A 106 -16.04 -13.01 20.37
N SER A 107 -17.32 -13.13 20.74
CA SER A 107 -18.37 -12.23 20.23
C SER A 107 -18.42 -10.92 21.02
N ASP A 108 -18.57 -9.80 20.31
CA ASP A 108 -18.77 -8.50 20.95
C ASP A 108 -20.08 -8.44 21.75
N VAL A 109 -20.01 -7.79 22.91
CA VAL A 109 -21.11 -7.70 23.86
C VAL A 109 -21.49 -6.23 24.06
N GLU A 110 -22.67 -5.85 23.57
CA GLU A 110 -23.31 -4.56 23.83
C GLU A 110 -24.60 -4.74 24.63
N VAL A 111 -24.72 -4.04 25.76
CA VAL A 111 -25.87 -4.13 26.67
C VAL A 111 -26.26 -2.74 27.20
N VAL A 112 -27.57 -2.48 27.29
CA VAL A 112 -28.13 -1.32 27.98
C VAL A 112 -29.06 -1.80 29.10
N SER A 113 -28.86 -1.32 30.33
CA SER A 113 -29.72 -1.66 31.47
C SER A 113 -31.09 -0.97 31.37
N SER A 114 -32.15 -1.59 31.88
CA SER A 114 -33.46 -0.95 32.01
C SER A 114 -33.54 0.02 33.19
N SER A 115 -32.63 -0.14 34.15
CA SER A 115 -32.56 0.69 35.36
C SER A 115 -31.21 1.38 35.48
N ARG A 116 -30.98 2.08 36.60
CA ARG A 116 -29.67 2.66 36.92
C ARG A 116 -28.64 1.64 37.43
N TYR A 117 -28.96 0.35 37.45
CA TYR A 117 -28.10 -0.70 37.98
C TYR A 117 -27.80 -1.77 36.93
N LEU A 118 -26.56 -2.25 36.91
CA LEU A 118 -26.12 -3.37 36.10
C LEU A 118 -25.16 -4.24 36.92
N TYR A 119 -25.31 -5.56 36.89
CA TYR A 119 -24.50 -6.51 37.64
C TYR A 119 -23.86 -7.51 36.70
N LEU A 120 -22.53 -7.68 36.79
CA LEU A 120 -21.75 -8.60 35.97
C LEU A 120 -21.15 -9.68 36.88
N GLU A 121 -21.15 -10.92 36.42
CA GLU A 121 -20.59 -12.07 37.13
C GLU A 121 -19.80 -12.94 36.17
N PHE A 122 -18.49 -13.09 36.40
CA PHE A 122 -17.59 -13.89 35.58
C PHE A 122 -17.11 -15.12 36.37
N HIS A 123 -17.19 -16.28 35.73
CA HIS A 123 -16.66 -17.54 36.25
C HIS A 123 -15.72 -18.16 35.23
N SER A 124 -14.60 -18.69 35.71
CA SER A 124 -13.72 -19.57 34.94
C SER A 124 -13.49 -20.90 35.65
N ASP A 125 -13.25 -21.97 34.88
CA ASP A 125 -13.01 -23.33 35.35
C ASP A 125 -11.51 -23.60 35.63
N ASP A 126 -11.11 -24.86 35.82
CA ASP A 126 -9.72 -25.21 36.16
C ASP A 126 -8.78 -25.39 34.96
N SER A 127 -9.29 -25.15 33.75
CA SER A 127 -8.63 -25.34 32.47
C SER A 127 -8.70 -24.09 31.58
N ASN A 128 -7.92 -24.07 30.48
CA ASN A 128 -7.92 -23.09 29.39
C ASN A 128 -8.11 -21.59 29.74
N GLU A 129 -7.00 -20.86 29.87
CA GLU A 129 -7.02 -19.42 30.13
C GLU A 129 -6.94 -18.61 28.81
N PHE A 130 -7.90 -17.72 28.55
CA PHE A 130 -7.95 -16.83 27.38
C PHE A 130 -7.65 -15.36 27.76
N THR A 131 -7.58 -14.47 26.76
CA THR A 131 -7.17 -13.07 26.98
C THR A 131 -8.23 -12.21 27.68
N GLY A 132 -9.40 -12.80 27.97
CA GLY A 132 -10.44 -12.26 28.82
C GLY A 132 -11.19 -11.10 28.20
N PHE A 133 -11.64 -10.17 29.03
CA PHE A 133 -12.47 -9.06 28.54
C PHE A 133 -12.08 -7.71 29.12
N LYS A 134 -12.35 -6.68 28.32
CA LYS A 134 -12.31 -5.29 28.69
C LYS A 134 -13.59 -4.62 28.23
N PHE A 135 -14.36 -4.11 29.18
CA PHE A 135 -15.59 -3.37 28.92
C PHE A 135 -15.44 -1.89 29.21
N LYS A 136 -16.08 -1.06 28.40
CA LYS A 136 -16.35 0.34 28.71
C LYS A 136 -17.81 0.48 29.11
N TYR A 137 -18.08 1.19 30.21
CA TYR A 137 -19.43 1.57 30.58
C TYR A 137 -19.59 3.09 30.58
N SER A 138 -20.82 3.54 30.29
CA SER A 138 -21.22 4.95 30.33
C SER A 138 -22.65 5.10 30.84
N PHE A 139 -22.96 6.22 31.50
CA PHE A 139 -24.31 6.52 31.95
C PHE A 139 -25.02 7.40 30.92
N GLN A 140 -26.11 6.90 30.35
CA GLN A 140 -26.93 7.64 29.41
C GLN A 140 -28.20 8.13 30.10
N GLN A 141 -28.64 9.35 29.81
CA GLN A 141 -29.89 9.87 30.35
C GLN A 141 -31.03 8.98 29.86
N ALA A 142 -31.84 8.46 30.79
CA ALA A 142 -33.01 7.66 30.46
C ALA A 142 -34.00 8.58 29.74
N SER A 143 -34.04 8.51 28.41
CA SER A 143 -35.10 9.11 27.62
C SER A 143 -36.43 8.46 28.04
N ALA A 144 -37.49 9.27 28.12
CA ALA A 144 -38.75 8.94 28.79
C ALA A 144 -39.63 7.91 28.04
N GLY A 145 -39.09 6.75 27.70
CA GLY A 145 -39.83 5.66 27.08
C GLY A 145 -39.04 4.36 27.04
N CYS A 146 -39.73 3.24 27.25
CA CYS A 146 -39.23 1.93 26.84
C CYS A 146 -39.00 2.00 25.32
N GLY A 147 -37.83 1.60 24.84
CA GLY A 147 -37.45 1.71 23.42
C GLY A 147 -38.48 1.09 22.45
N ASN A 148 -38.26 1.24 21.15
CA ASN A 148 -39.26 1.00 20.10
C ASN A 148 -39.95 -0.39 20.08
N SER A 149 -39.40 -1.39 20.77
CA SER A 149 -39.92 -2.77 20.85
C SER A 149 -40.70 -3.11 22.13
N PHE A 150 -40.81 -2.19 23.10
CA PHE A 150 -41.44 -2.44 24.40
C PHE A 150 -42.49 -1.35 24.74
N PHE A 151 -43.60 -1.76 25.33
CA PHE A 151 -44.66 -0.88 25.85
C PHE A 151 -44.38 -0.53 27.31
N MET A 152 -44.57 0.75 27.67
CA MET A 152 -44.36 1.26 29.02
C MET A 152 -45.68 1.29 29.79
N CYS A 153 -45.80 0.40 30.77
CA CYS A 153 -46.90 0.35 31.73
C CYS A 153 -46.97 1.63 32.58
N LYS A 154 -48.11 1.92 33.21
CA LYS A 154 -48.27 3.15 34.04
C LYS A 154 -47.40 3.14 35.29
N ASN A 155 -47.08 1.96 35.83
CA ASN A 155 -46.09 1.75 36.88
C ASN A 155 -44.63 1.87 36.39
N HIS A 156 -44.42 2.27 35.13
CA HIS A 156 -43.14 2.44 34.44
C HIS A 156 -42.36 1.13 34.19
N ARG A 157 -43.04 -0.01 34.21
CA ARG A 157 -42.50 -1.32 33.79
C ARG A 157 -42.57 -1.46 32.27
N CYS A 158 -41.54 -2.04 31.65
CA CYS A 158 -41.51 -2.28 30.21
C CYS A 158 -41.91 -3.74 29.91
N ILE A 159 -42.96 -3.94 29.14
CA ILE A 159 -43.39 -5.25 28.61
C ILE A 159 -43.27 -5.27 27.08
N GLN A 160 -43.23 -6.44 26.43
CA GLN A 160 -43.23 -6.47 24.98
C GLN A 160 -44.59 -6.02 24.42
N LYS A 161 -44.59 -5.35 23.27
CA LYS A 161 -45.83 -4.90 22.61
C LYS A 161 -46.79 -6.03 22.22
N SER A 162 -46.31 -7.28 22.19
CA SER A 162 -47.12 -8.49 21.99
C SER A 162 -48.03 -8.81 23.16
N PHE A 163 -47.70 -8.31 24.36
CA PHE A 163 -48.46 -8.47 25.61
C PHE A 163 -49.38 -7.26 25.85
N LEU A 164 -49.91 -6.68 24.77
CA LEU A 164 -50.79 -5.51 24.81
C LEU A 164 -52.14 -5.92 24.22
N CYS A 165 -53.21 -5.82 25.02
CA CYS A 165 -54.55 -6.28 24.66
C CYS A 165 -54.63 -7.81 24.43
N ASP A 166 -53.86 -8.61 25.16
CA ASP A 166 -53.85 -10.08 25.07
C ASP A 166 -54.67 -10.77 26.18
N GLN A 167 -55.31 -9.98 27.03
CA GLN A 167 -56.18 -10.37 28.16
C GLN A 167 -55.44 -10.94 29.38
N GLU A 168 -54.11 -10.81 29.47
CA GLU A 168 -53.36 -11.08 30.71
C GLU A 168 -52.78 -9.77 31.30
N ASP A 169 -52.65 -9.70 32.64
CA ASP A 169 -52.08 -8.52 33.33
C ASP A 169 -50.56 -8.68 33.43
N ASP A 170 -49.86 -8.47 32.31
CA ASP A 170 -48.41 -8.55 32.19
C ASP A 170 -47.71 -7.32 32.77
N CYS A 171 -48.40 -6.17 32.78
CA CYS A 171 -47.96 -4.95 33.43
C CYS A 171 -47.99 -5.05 34.98
N GLY A 172 -48.82 -5.92 35.55
CA GLY A 172 -49.08 -6.06 36.99
C GLY A 172 -49.85 -4.87 37.61
N ASP A 173 -50.27 -3.93 36.79
CA ASP A 173 -51.15 -2.79 37.13
C ASP A 173 -52.30 -2.61 36.12
N ASN A 174 -52.49 -3.60 35.24
CA ASN A 174 -53.54 -3.73 34.22
C ASN A 174 -53.59 -2.57 33.21
N SER A 175 -52.43 -1.94 32.95
CA SER A 175 -52.30 -0.81 32.02
C SER A 175 -52.21 -1.22 30.56
N ASP A 176 -51.77 -2.45 30.30
CA ASP A 176 -51.81 -3.17 29.03
C ASP A 176 -53.22 -3.49 28.56
N GLU A 177 -54.12 -3.83 29.49
CA GLU A 177 -55.50 -4.26 29.19
C GLU A 177 -56.55 -3.13 29.34
N SER A 178 -56.14 -1.88 29.14
CA SER A 178 -57.01 -0.72 29.39
C SER A 178 -58.15 -0.56 28.37
N ALA A 179 -59.21 0.17 28.76
CA ALA A 179 -60.50 0.33 28.07
C ALA A 179 -60.48 0.86 26.61
N THR A 180 -59.29 1.10 26.06
CA THR A 180 -59.02 1.38 24.65
C THR A 180 -58.94 0.13 23.77
N CYS A 181 -58.84 -1.08 24.33
CA CYS A 181 -58.98 -2.33 23.57
C CYS A 181 -60.47 -2.58 23.26
N LYS A 182 -60.97 -2.13 22.10
CA LYS A 182 -62.31 -2.46 21.58
C LYS A 182 -62.21 -3.36 20.34
N VAL A 183 -62.78 -4.56 20.48
CA VAL A 183 -62.75 -5.81 19.69
C VAL A 183 -62.89 -5.76 18.13
N ALA A 184 -61.98 -6.50 17.47
CA ALA A 184 -61.95 -7.37 16.25
C ALA A 184 -62.87 -7.19 15.00
N PRO A 185 -62.38 -7.60 13.80
CA PRO A 185 -62.90 -8.86 13.22
C PRO A 185 -61.89 -9.80 12.49
N SER A 186 -62.32 -11.08 12.46
CA SER A 186 -62.10 -12.19 11.50
C SER A 186 -60.69 -12.73 11.22
N ASN A 187 -60.46 -13.93 11.78
CA ASN A 187 -59.32 -14.80 11.55
C ASN A 187 -59.36 -15.46 10.16
N CYS A 188 -58.40 -15.12 9.30
CA CYS A 188 -57.80 -16.04 8.34
C CYS A 188 -56.30 -16.13 8.68
N ALA A 189 -55.62 -17.21 8.32
CA ALA A 189 -54.18 -17.35 8.59
C ALA A 189 -53.36 -16.26 7.86
N GLU A 190 -52.12 -16.01 8.27
CA GLU A 190 -51.27 -14.92 7.73
C GLU A 190 -51.08 -14.98 6.19
N ASN A 191 -51.29 -16.15 5.60
CA ASN A 191 -51.21 -16.47 4.18
C ASN A 191 -52.58 -16.52 3.44
N GLU A 192 -53.67 -16.12 4.09
CA GLU A 192 -55.03 -16.20 3.54
C GLU A 192 -55.69 -14.82 3.41
N TYR A 193 -56.55 -14.66 2.39
CA TYR A 193 -57.37 -13.48 2.10
C TYR A 193 -58.85 -13.81 2.35
N THR A 194 -59.59 -12.91 3.01
CA THR A 194 -61.01 -13.09 3.29
C THR A 194 -61.85 -12.48 2.16
N CYS A 195 -62.58 -13.31 1.42
CA CYS A 195 -63.54 -12.87 0.41
C CYS A 195 -64.61 -11.96 1.03
N VAL A 196 -64.86 -10.81 0.39
CA VAL A 196 -65.73 -9.76 0.95
C VAL A 196 -67.19 -10.19 0.91
N ALA A 197 -67.66 -10.80 -0.19
CA ALA A 197 -69.05 -11.21 -0.37
C ALA A 197 -69.51 -12.37 0.52
N ASP A 198 -68.65 -13.35 0.83
CA ASP A 198 -69.04 -14.60 1.49
C ASP A 198 -68.19 -14.96 2.72
N GLN A 199 -67.20 -14.12 3.07
CA GLN A 199 -66.33 -14.26 4.25
C GLN A 199 -65.53 -15.57 4.27
N LYS A 200 -65.26 -16.15 3.10
CA LYS A 200 -64.44 -17.37 2.94
C LYS A 200 -62.96 -17.01 2.84
N CYS A 201 -62.08 -17.77 3.51
CA CYS A 201 -60.63 -17.61 3.40
C CYS A 201 -60.12 -18.36 2.15
N ILE A 202 -59.43 -17.65 1.25
CA ILE A 202 -58.67 -18.20 0.12
C ILE A 202 -57.18 -17.93 0.33
N LEU A 203 -56.28 -18.65 -0.34
CA LEU A 203 -54.84 -18.33 -0.24
C LEU A 203 -54.57 -16.98 -0.93
N LYS A 204 -53.66 -16.18 -0.39
CA LYS A 204 -53.26 -14.89 -1.01
C LYS A 204 -52.64 -15.06 -2.40
N THR A 205 -52.21 -16.28 -2.77
CA THR A 205 -51.75 -16.65 -4.11
C THR A 205 -52.85 -16.67 -5.15
N TRP A 206 -54.12 -16.70 -4.73
CA TRP A 206 -55.32 -16.73 -5.60
C TRP A 206 -56.00 -15.35 -5.62
N LEU A 207 -55.22 -14.30 -5.37
CA LEU A 207 -55.67 -12.92 -5.46
C LEU A 207 -55.03 -12.32 -6.71
N CYS A 208 -55.84 -11.94 -7.71
CA CYS A 208 -55.38 -11.42 -9.00
C CYS A 208 -54.56 -12.43 -9.81
N ASP A 209 -54.94 -13.70 -9.75
CA ASP A 209 -54.34 -14.76 -10.57
C ASP A 209 -55.10 -14.99 -11.89
N GLY A 210 -56.19 -14.23 -12.10
CA GLY A 210 -56.97 -14.22 -13.33
C GLY A 210 -58.11 -15.23 -13.36
N GLU A 211 -58.33 -15.98 -12.28
CA GLU A 211 -59.48 -16.87 -12.10
C GLU A 211 -60.33 -16.40 -10.90
N PRO A 212 -61.68 -16.32 -11.00
CA PRO A 212 -62.51 -15.88 -9.88
C PRO A 212 -62.72 -17.01 -8.85
N ASP A 213 -61.95 -16.98 -7.77
CA ASP A 213 -61.98 -17.93 -6.65
C ASP A 213 -62.90 -17.50 -5.49
N CYS A 214 -63.17 -16.20 -5.36
CA CYS A 214 -64.24 -15.68 -4.51
C CYS A 214 -65.60 -15.71 -5.24
N ALA A 215 -66.68 -16.03 -4.52
CA ALA A 215 -68.03 -16.15 -5.11
C ALA A 215 -68.57 -14.84 -5.73
N GLY A 216 -67.96 -13.69 -5.42
CA GLY A 216 -68.23 -12.38 -6.00
C GLY A 216 -67.25 -11.91 -7.08
N GLY A 217 -66.17 -12.66 -7.33
CA GLY A 217 -65.02 -12.19 -8.12
C GLY A 217 -64.31 -10.99 -7.48
N ASP A 218 -64.48 -10.77 -6.17
CA ASP A 218 -63.92 -9.63 -5.42
C ASP A 218 -62.39 -9.71 -5.31
N ASP A 219 -61.86 -10.93 -5.38
CA ASP A 219 -60.45 -11.24 -5.52
C ASP A 219 -59.86 -10.72 -6.84
N GLU A 220 -60.68 -10.59 -7.87
CA GLU A 220 -60.30 -10.04 -9.19
C GLU A 220 -60.81 -8.60 -9.41
N ALA A 221 -61.81 -8.18 -8.64
CA ALA A 221 -62.45 -6.87 -8.76
C ALA A 221 -61.63 -5.79 -8.03
N GLY A 222 -60.67 -5.20 -8.74
CA GLY A 222 -59.81 -4.14 -8.20
C GLY A 222 -58.38 -4.17 -8.71
N CYS A 223 -58.02 -5.19 -9.51
CA CYS A 223 -56.68 -5.33 -10.08
C CYS A 223 -56.38 -4.45 -11.31
N GLY A 224 -57.02 -3.29 -11.37
CA GLY A 224 -56.73 -2.26 -12.37
C GLY A 224 -57.23 -0.90 -11.91
N LEU A 225 -56.28 0.01 -11.67
CA LEU A 225 -56.41 1.44 -11.35
C LEU A 225 -56.71 1.78 -9.88
N GLN A 226 -55.67 1.68 -9.04
CA GLN A 226 -55.40 2.72 -8.05
C GLN A 226 -54.03 3.37 -8.33
N THR A 227 -54.05 4.69 -8.31
CA THR A 227 -52.95 5.59 -8.61
C THR A 227 -51.76 5.42 -7.67
N GLY A 228 -50.59 5.08 -8.21
CA GLY A 228 -49.30 5.44 -7.62
C GLY A 228 -48.37 4.33 -7.12
N ILE A 229 -48.47 3.09 -7.61
CA ILE A 229 -47.38 2.10 -7.44
C ILE A 229 -46.64 2.02 -8.77
N SER A 230 -45.58 2.80 -8.90
CA SER A 230 -44.69 2.70 -10.06
C SER A 230 -43.84 1.45 -9.95
N GLY A 231 -44.35 0.33 -10.46
CA GLY A 231 -43.56 -0.84 -10.80
C GLY A 231 -42.68 -0.57 -12.02
N CYS A 232 -41.54 -1.25 -12.07
CA CYS A 232 -40.56 -1.18 -13.15
C CYS A 232 -41.13 -1.57 -14.52
N GLY A 233 -40.83 -0.81 -15.57
CA GLY A 233 -41.28 -1.12 -16.94
C GLY A 233 -41.25 0.08 -17.90
N SER A 234 -41.13 1.31 -17.39
CA SER A 234 -40.71 2.51 -18.14
C SER A 234 -40.27 3.59 -17.16
N SER A 235 -39.46 4.55 -17.61
CA SER A 235 -39.04 5.73 -16.83
C SER A 235 -40.27 6.42 -16.22
N SER A 236 -40.50 6.26 -14.92
CA SER A 236 -41.71 6.78 -14.28
C SER A 236 -41.40 8.08 -13.52
N MET A 237 -42.06 9.16 -13.93
CA MET A 237 -41.92 10.47 -13.31
C MET A 237 -42.87 10.59 -12.11
N GLN A 238 -42.29 10.78 -10.93
CA GLN A 238 -42.95 10.87 -9.63
C GLN A 238 -42.99 12.32 -9.17
N ASN A 239 -44.11 13.01 -9.40
CA ASN A 239 -44.28 14.41 -9.04
C ASN A 239 -45.18 14.55 -7.81
N GLY A 240 -44.74 15.28 -6.80
CA GLY A 240 -45.58 15.56 -5.63
C GLY A 240 -44.80 15.84 -4.35
N THR A 241 -45.47 15.74 -3.21
CA THR A 241 -44.85 15.90 -1.88
C THR A 241 -44.58 14.57 -1.18
N SER A 242 -45.08 13.45 -1.71
CA SER A 242 -44.81 12.10 -1.22
C SER A 242 -45.27 11.06 -2.23
N GLY A 243 -44.67 9.87 -2.19
CA GLY A 243 -45.10 8.73 -2.98
C GLY A 243 -44.38 7.45 -2.56
N VAL A 244 -44.63 6.37 -3.28
CA VAL A 244 -44.05 5.04 -3.02
C VAL A 244 -43.58 4.44 -4.33
N ILE A 245 -42.38 3.86 -4.32
CA ILE A 245 -41.80 3.10 -5.43
C ILE A 245 -41.42 1.70 -4.94
N SER A 246 -41.43 0.70 -5.80
CA SER A 246 -41.05 -0.68 -5.42
C SER A 246 -40.47 -1.45 -6.59
N SER A 247 -39.72 -2.51 -6.29
CA SER A 247 -39.30 -3.50 -7.29
C SER A 247 -40.52 -4.17 -7.95
N MET A 248 -40.29 -4.84 -9.09
CA MET A 248 -41.34 -5.67 -9.70
C MET A 248 -41.80 -6.74 -8.73
N ASN A 249 -43.10 -7.02 -8.75
CA ASN A 249 -43.76 -8.07 -7.98
C ASN A 249 -43.67 -7.93 -6.45
N PHE A 250 -43.00 -6.90 -5.90
CA PHE A 250 -42.84 -6.71 -4.45
C PHE A 250 -44.18 -6.88 -3.69
N PRO A 251 -44.25 -7.70 -2.64
CA PRO A 251 -43.14 -8.33 -1.89
C PRO A 251 -42.71 -9.71 -2.39
N ILE A 252 -43.10 -10.10 -3.60
CA ILE A 252 -42.66 -11.33 -4.26
C ILE A 252 -41.37 -11.05 -5.03
N GLU A 253 -40.65 -12.12 -5.36
CA GLU A 253 -39.41 -12.10 -6.14
C GLU A 253 -39.50 -11.19 -7.37
N TYR A 254 -38.54 -10.25 -7.48
CA TYR A 254 -38.42 -9.39 -8.65
C TYR A 254 -37.92 -10.17 -9.86
N ASN A 255 -38.15 -9.66 -11.07
CA ASN A 255 -37.67 -10.36 -12.28
C ASN A 255 -36.14 -10.19 -12.43
N ASN A 256 -35.48 -11.21 -12.99
CA ASN A 256 -34.09 -11.13 -13.45
C ASN A 256 -33.96 -10.15 -14.64
N ASP A 257 -32.74 -9.66 -14.91
CA ASP A 257 -32.38 -8.72 -15.98
C ASP A 257 -33.19 -7.41 -16.00
N SER A 258 -33.66 -7.00 -14.84
CA SER A 258 -34.62 -5.91 -14.74
C SER A 258 -33.93 -4.57 -14.62
N LYS A 259 -34.34 -3.59 -15.42
CA LYS A 259 -33.81 -2.22 -15.37
C LYS A 259 -34.93 -1.22 -15.10
N CYS A 260 -34.92 -0.66 -13.90
CA CYS A 260 -35.96 0.21 -13.38
C CYS A 260 -35.44 1.61 -13.13
N HIS A 261 -36.31 2.59 -13.34
CA HIS A 261 -35.95 3.99 -13.24
C HIS A 261 -37.12 4.84 -12.77
N TRP A 262 -36.92 5.56 -11.67
CA TRP A 262 -37.85 6.51 -11.07
C TRP A 262 -37.21 7.88 -10.99
N ASP A 263 -37.92 8.89 -11.48
CA ASP A 263 -37.49 10.28 -11.47
C ASP A 263 -38.42 11.07 -10.54
N ILE A 264 -37.91 11.51 -9.39
CA ILE A 264 -38.67 12.10 -8.30
C ILE A 264 -38.51 13.62 -8.32
N ASN A 265 -39.60 14.33 -8.59
CA ASN A 265 -39.67 15.78 -8.58
C ASN A 265 -40.52 16.26 -7.40
N VAL A 266 -39.90 16.96 -6.45
CA VAL A 266 -40.59 17.64 -5.35
C VAL A 266 -40.65 19.15 -5.60
N PRO A 267 -41.48 19.92 -4.89
CA PRO A 267 -41.52 21.38 -5.04
C PRO A 267 -40.13 22.02 -4.90
N PRO A 268 -39.80 23.05 -5.71
CA PRO A 268 -38.51 23.73 -5.64
C PRO A 268 -38.14 24.19 -4.22
N GLY A 269 -36.89 23.98 -3.83
CA GLY A 269 -36.38 24.35 -2.50
C GLY A 269 -36.64 23.33 -1.39
N LYS A 270 -37.31 22.21 -1.69
CA LYS A 270 -37.43 21.04 -0.80
C LYS A 270 -36.32 20.02 -1.08
N TYR A 271 -36.13 19.11 -0.13
CA TYR A 271 -35.28 17.93 -0.22
C TYR A 271 -36.16 16.67 -0.32
N ILE A 272 -35.58 15.55 -0.75
CA ILE A 272 -36.31 14.27 -0.87
C ILE A 272 -35.79 13.32 0.20
N LYS A 273 -36.65 12.86 1.11
CA LYS A 273 -36.34 11.81 2.07
C LYS A 273 -36.85 10.46 1.55
N LEU A 274 -35.98 9.48 1.42
CA LEU A 274 -36.30 8.09 1.11
C LEU A 274 -36.34 7.27 2.41
N GLU A 275 -37.41 6.51 2.61
CA GLU A 275 -37.60 5.59 3.73
C GLU A 275 -37.82 4.18 3.16
N PHE A 276 -36.89 3.28 3.44
CA PHE A 276 -36.94 1.89 2.97
C PHE A 276 -37.87 1.07 3.86
N ASN A 277 -38.72 0.24 3.25
CA ASN A 277 -39.51 -0.75 3.97
C ASN A 277 -38.57 -1.77 4.61
N ARG A 278 -38.97 -2.34 5.76
CA ARG A 278 -38.19 -3.36 6.49
C ARG A 278 -37.96 -4.62 5.66
N THR A 279 -38.89 -4.94 4.77
CA THR A 279 -38.70 -5.98 3.76
C THR A 279 -37.88 -5.39 2.62
N PHE A 280 -36.56 -5.54 2.73
CA PHE A 280 -35.57 -5.16 1.73
C PHE A 280 -34.64 -6.34 1.53
N GLU A 281 -34.80 -7.03 0.40
CA GLU A 281 -34.02 -8.20 0.01
C GLU A 281 -33.63 -8.04 -1.45
N VAL A 282 -32.38 -7.65 -1.68
CA VAL A 282 -31.81 -7.44 -3.02
C VAL A 282 -30.48 -8.19 -3.05
N GLU A 283 -30.24 -9.02 -4.05
CA GLU A 283 -29.07 -9.92 -4.11
C GLU A 283 -27.75 -9.15 -3.92
N PRO A 284 -27.01 -9.36 -2.81
CA PRO A 284 -25.74 -8.69 -2.57
C PRO A 284 -24.55 -9.46 -3.19
N GLY A 285 -23.45 -8.76 -3.47
CA GLY A 285 -22.17 -9.39 -3.82
C GLY A 285 -21.35 -9.78 -2.59
N GLU A 286 -20.04 -9.93 -2.77
CA GLU A 286 -19.11 -10.12 -1.65
C GLU A 286 -18.93 -8.83 -0.83
N GLY A 287 -19.19 -8.93 0.48
CA GLY A 287 -19.02 -7.80 1.41
C GLY A 287 -20.08 -6.69 1.24
N PRO A 288 -19.72 -5.40 1.42
CA PRO A 288 -20.64 -4.27 1.29
C PRO A 288 -20.89 -3.84 -0.17
N VAL A 289 -20.45 -4.62 -1.16
CA VAL A 289 -20.51 -4.28 -2.59
C VAL A 289 -21.71 -4.95 -3.25
N CYS A 290 -22.48 -4.16 -4.00
CA CYS A 290 -23.65 -4.64 -4.72
C CYS A 290 -23.26 -5.07 -6.13
N GLU A 291 -22.63 -6.25 -6.26
CA GLU A 291 -22.09 -6.78 -7.53
C GLU A 291 -23.20 -7.28 -8.45
N TYR A 292 -24.12 -8.11 -7.93
CA TYR A 292 -25.23 -8.72 -8.66
C TYR A 292 -26.39 -7.72 -8.83
N ASP A 293 -27.19 -7.51 -7.77
CA ASP A 293 -28.38 -6.67 -7.82
C ASP A 293 -28.24 -5.43 -6.94
N ARG A 294 -28.84 -4.31 -7.36
CA ARG A 294 -28.64 -3.03 -6.65
C ARG A 294 -29.72 -1.99 -6.88
N VAL A 295 -29.96 -1.19 -5.84
CA VAL A 295 -30.73 0.05 -5.87
C VAL A 295 -29.77 1.24 -5.78
N THR A 296 -29.68 2.03 -6.84
CA THR A 296 -28.78 3.21 -6.91
C THR A 296 -29.59 4.50 -6.85
N VAL A 297 -29.15 5.44 -6.01
CA VAL A 297 -29.80 6.74 -5.79
C VAL A 297 -28.88 7.86 -6.26
N TYR A 298 -29.46 8.82 -7.00
CA TYR A 298 -28.78 10.01 -7.50
C TYR A 298 -29.56 11.28 -7.16
N SER A 299 -28.87 12.42 -7.09
CA SER A 299 -29.46 13.75 -6.98
C SER A 299 -29.29 14.56 -8.27
N GLY A 300 -30.18 15.54 -8.48
CA GLY A 300 -30.11 16.50 -9.58
C GLY A 300 -30.66 16.00 -10.92
N SER A 301 -30.91 16.94 -11.83
CA SER A 301 -31.50 16.68 -13.15
C SER A 301 -30.52 15.94 -14.07
N GLY A 302 -30.81 14.67 -14.37
CA GLY A 302 -29.97 13.80 -15.22
C GLY A 302 -29.10 12.78 -14.48
N GLY A 303 -29.18 12.67 -13.15
CA GLY A 303 -28.48 11.63 -12.38
C GLY A 303 -26.97 11.85 -12.23
N ARG A 304 -26.54 13.12 -12.21
CA ARG A 304 -25.13 13.50 -12.25
C ARG A 304 -24.40 13.39 -10.91
N HIS A 305 -25.13 13.28 -9.80
CA HIS A 305 -24.54 13.20 -8.47
C HIS A 305 -25.01 11.93 -7.77
N PHE A 306 -24.09 10.99 -7.56
CA PHE A 306 -24.35 9.75 -6.84
C PHE A 306 -24.60 10.04 -5.36
N VAL A 307 -25.61 9.41 -4.78
CA VAL A 307 -25.99 9.56 -3.36
C VAL A 307 -25.74 8.28 -2.58
N GLY A 308 -25.95 7.11 -3.20
CA GLY A 308 -25.71 5.82 -2.57
C GLY A 308 -26.20 4.65 -3.40
N GLU A 309 -25.70 3.47 -3.05
CA GLU A 309 -26.06 2.19 -3.64
C GLU A 309 -26.37 1.19 -2.54
N TYR A 310 -27.42 0.38 -2.73
CA TYR A 310 -28.00 -0.45 -1.69
C TYR A 310 -28.38 -1.84 -2.23
N CYS A 311 -27.99 -2.87 -1.48
CA CYS A 311 -28.30 -4.28 -1.69
C CYS A 311 -28.20 -5.02 -0.34
N GLY A 312 -28.54 -6.30 -0.32
CA GLY A 312 -28.54 -7.17 0.86
C GLY A 312 -29.92 -7.37 1.47
N TYR A 313 -29.91 -7.93 2.67
CA TYR A 313 -31.10 -8.39 3.39
C TYR A 313 -31.57 -7.43 4.49
N GLN A 314 -30.92 -6.27 4.63
CA GLN A 314 -31.24 -5.26 5.63
C GLN A 314 -31.57 -3.94 4.96
N ALA A 315 -32.72 -3.37 5.34
CA ALA A 315 -33.17 -2.08 4.84
C ALA A 315 -32.20 -0.96 5.25
N PRO A 316 -31.74 -0.11 4.31
CA PRO A 316 -30.91 1.04 4.62
C PRO A 316 -31.59 2.05 5.56
N ASP A 317 -30.78 2.82 6.27
CA ASP A 317 -31.26 4.03 6.97
C ASP A 317 -31.89 5.02 5.99
N SER A 318 -32.75 5.91 6.49
CA SER A 318 -33.42 6.88 5.63
C SER A 318 -32.43 7.81 4.93
N VAL A 319 -32.53 7.92 3.61
CA VAL A 319 -31.60 8.68 2.76
C VAL A 319 -32.19 10.05 2.44
N ILE A 320 -31.39 11.11 2.56
CA ILE A 320 -31.78 12.47 2.15
C ILE A 320 -31.08 12.80 0.84
N ILE A 321 -31.85 13.01 -0.22
CA ILE A 321 -31.34 13.51 -1.51
C ILE A 321 -31.33 15.04 -1.46
N PRO A 322 -30.16 15.68 -1.69
CA PRO A 322 -30.07 17.13 -1.76
C PRO A 322 -30.76 17.67 -3.02
N GLY A 323 -31.63 18.65 -2.82
CA GLY A 323 -32.34 19.34 -3.90
C GLY A 323 -33.72 18.75 -4.23
N SER A 324 -34.42 19.41 -5.16
CA SER A 324 -35.81 19.11 -5.48
C SER A 324 -36.00 18.02 -6.55
N HIS A 325 -34.91 17.37 -6.96
CA HIS A 325 -34.87 16.36 -8.00
C HIS A 325 -33.98 15.19 -7.59
N GLY A 326 -34.52 13.97 -7.63
CA GLY A 326 -33.79 12.75 -7.29
C GLY A 326 -34.13 11.63 -8.24
N ILE A 327 -33.19 10.72 -8.47
CA ILE A 327 -33.38 9.57 -9.35
C ILE A 327 -33.07 8.31 -8.56
N VAL A 328 -33.97 7.32 -8.62
CA VAL A 328 -33.73 5.98 -8.10
C VAL A 328 -33.68 5.00 -9.28
N ARG A 329 -32.68 4.14 -9.32
CA ARG A 329 -32.52 3.08 -10.31
C ARG A 329 -32.45 1.73 -9.61
N PHE A 330 -33.04 0.71 -10.20
CA PHE A 330 -32.83 -0.67 -9.78
C PHE A 330 -32.35 -1.48 -10.98
N SER A 331 -31.31 -2.29 -10.79
CA SER A 331 -30.83 -3.24 -11.78
C SER A 331 -30.69 -4.62 -11.14
N SER A 332 -31.22 -5.65 -11.80
CA SER A 332 -30.89 -7.04 -11.51
C SER A 332 -30.16 -7.73 -12.65
N ASP A 333 -29.42 -8.79 -12.34
CA ASP A 333 -28.72 -9.64 -13.30
C ASP A 333 -29.55 -10.89 -13.69
N GLU A 334 -28.95 -11.86 -14.39
CA GLU A 334 -29.60 -13.13 -14.78
C GLU A 334 -29.83 -14.10 -13.60
N GLY A 335 -29.32 -13.78 -12.41
CA GLY A 335 -29.10 -14.60 -11.21
C GLY A 335 -30.28 -14.79 -10.26
N GLU A 336 -30.07 -14.68 -8.96
CA GLU A 336 -31.10 -15.00 -7.95
C GLU A 336 -32.04 -13.81 -7.71
N SER A 337 -33.33 -14.02 -7.87
CA SER A 337 -34.35 -13.03 -7.50
C SER A 337 -34.81 -13.17 -6.05
N LEU A 338 -34.83 -12.07 -5.30
CA LEU A 338 -35.34 -11.99 -3.92
C LEU A 338 -36.60 -11.13 -3.80
N ALA A 339 -37.20 -11.05 -2.60
CA ALA A 339 -38.45 -10.32 -2.35
C ALA A 339 -38.45 -8.84 -2.78
N GLY A 340 -37.27 -8.23 -2.93
CA GLY A 340 -37.08 -6.89 -3.48
C GLY A 340 -37.24 -5.80 -2.45
N PHE A 341 -37.77 -4.65 -2.86
CA PHE A 341 -37.87 -3.48 -2.00
C PHE A 341 -39.13 -2.65 -2.26
N GLN A 342 -39.49 -1.87 -1.24
CA GLN A 342 -40.41 -0.75 -1.36
C GLN A 342 -39.83 0.47 -0.64
N ILE A 343 -39.82 1.61 -1.31
CA ILE A 343 -39.28 2.87 -0.82
C ILE A 343 -40.39 3.91 -0.81
N LYS A 344 -40.63 4.52 0.35
CA LYS A 344 -41.49 5.68 0.50
C LYS A 344 -40.64 6.94 0.39
N TRP A 345 -41.00 7.85 -0.50
CA TRP A 345 -40.32 9.14 -0.62
C TRP A 345 -41.22 10.28 -0.13
N THR A 346 -40.64 11.30 0.50
CA THR A 346 -41.36 12.49 0.98
C THR A 346 -40.56 13.77 0.76
N ALA A 347 -41.25 14.87 0.44
CA ALA A 347 -40.68 16.19 0.34
C ALA A 347 -40.53 16.78 1.75
N VAL A 348 -39.30 17.09 2.14
CA VAL A 348 -38.98 17.66 3.46
C VAL A 348 -38.35 19.04 3.32
N ASP A 349 -38.57 19.89 4.33
CA ASP A 349 -37.82 21.13 4.49
C ASP A 349 -36.37 20.80 4.87
N GLY A 350 -35.40 21.52 4.30
CA GLY A 350 -33.98 21.26 4.54
C GLY A 350 -33.67 21.24 6.03
N ASP A 351 -33.20 20.10 6.53
CA ASP A 351 -32.71 19.97 7.90
C ASP A 351 -31.38 20.75 8.02
N PRO A 352 -31.25 21.71 8.96
CA PRO A 352 -30.01 22.46 9.19
C PRO A 352 -28.83 21.58 9.65
N THR A 353 -29.06 20.31 9.98
CA THR A 353 -28.00 19.36 10.37
C THR A 353 -27.38 18.63 9.18
N TYR A 354 -27.94 18.78 7.96
CA TYR A 354 -27.27 18.35 6.74
C TYR A 354 -26.26 19.40 6.31
N VAL A 355 -25.20 19.53 7.12
CA VAL A 355 -23.93 20.04 6.62
C VAL A 355 -23.52 19.05 5.53
N ASN A 356 -23.19 19.51 4.31
CA ASN A 356 -22.31 18.71 3.45
C ASN A 356 -21.24 18.12 4.38
N PRO A 357 -20.89 16.84 4.30
CA PRO A 357 -19.67 16.40 4.95
C PRO A 357 -18.51 17.14 4.25
N THR A 358 -18.27 18.40 4.60
CA THR A 358 -16.93 18.97 4.72
C THR A 358 -16.34 18.32 5.97
N VAL A 359 -16.16 17.01 5.90
CA VAL A 359 -15.39 16.26 6.87
C VAL A 359 -14.08 16.02 6.18
N ASP A 360 -13.14 16.91 6.52
CA ASP A 360 -11.72 16.63 6.61
C ASP A 360 -11.45 15.10 6.63
N PRO A 361 -10.92 14.53 5.53
CA PRO A 361 -10.73 13.10 5.40
C PRO A 361 -9.56 12.70 6.29
N GLY A 362 -9.87 12.31 7.53
CA GLY A 362 -8.95 11.55 8.36
C GLY A 362 -8.34 10.39 7.53
N PRO A 363 -7.00 10.23 7.43
CA PRO A 363 -6.34 9.48 6.35
C PRO A 363 -6.45 7.93 6.36
N PHE A 364 -7.33 7.32 7.15
CA PHE A 364 -7.09 5.95 7.64
C PHE A 364 -8.30 5.00 7.70
N GLY A 365 -9.47 5.35 7.14
CA GLY A 365 -10.65 4.46 7.15
C GLY A 365 -11.10 4.06 5.74
N CYS A 366 -11.43 2.78 5.54
CA CYS A 366 -12.12 2.32 4.33
C CYS A 366 -13.66 2.47 4.46
N ASP A 367 -14.39 2.27 3.35
CA ASP A 367 -15.84 2.50 3.20
C ASP A 367 -16.27 3.96 3.29
N LYS A 368 -15.56 4.84 2.56
CA LYS A 368 -15.84 6.28 2.52
C LYS A 368 -15.92 6.83 1.10
N ASP A 369 -16.86 7.75 0.93
CA ASP A 369 -16.94 8.62 -0.24
C ASP A 369 -15.96 9.79 -0.08
N ILE A 370 -15.10 9.99 -1.08
CA ILE A 370 -14.03 10.98 -1.10
C ILE A 370 -14.34 12.03 -2.17
N TYR A 371 -14.71 13.23 -1.74
CA TYR A 371 -14.92 14.39 -2.62
C TYR A 371 -13.66 15.25 -2.62
N TYR A 372 -13.03 15.43 -3.79
CA TYR A 372 -11.74 16.11 -3.88
C TYR A 372 -11.65 17.04 -5.09
N ASN A 373 -10.69 17.97 -5.05
CA ASN A 373 -10.47 18.98 -6.09
C ASN A 373 -9.01 19.02 -6.60
N GLY A 374 -8.20 18.01 -6.26
CA GLY A 374 -6.76 17.98 -6.52
C GLY A 374 -6.17 16.57 -6.48
N ALA A 375 -5.49 16.22 -5.39
CA ALA A 375 -4.88 14.91 -5.16
C ALA A 375 -5.20 14.40 -3.74
N GLY A 376 -5.22 13.09 -3.54
CA GLY A 376 -5.35 12.47 -2.22
C GLY A 376 -4.79 11.05 -2.20
N THR A 377 -4.82 10.41 -1.04
CA THR A 377 -4.22 9.08 -0.83
C THR A 377 -5.25 8.13 -0.24
N ILE A 378 -5.26 6.89 -0.73
CA ILE A 378 -5.96 5.74 -0.15
C ILE A 378 -4.94 4.66 0.25
N GLN A 379 -5.26 3.89 1.27
CA GLN A 379 -4.41 2.78 1.72
C GLN A 379 -5.25 1.70 2.40
N THR A 380 -4.80 0.46 2.34
CA THR A 380 -5.43 -0.67 3.03
C THR A 380 -5.40 -0.50 4.55
N PRO A 381 -6.46 -0.89 5.29
CA PRO A 381 -6.41 -0.86 6.75
C PRO A 381 -5.29 -1.76 7.28
N GLY A 382 -4.50 -1.24 8.21
CA GLY A 382 -3.35 -1.98 8.76
C GLY A 382 -2.05 -1.81 7.96
N PHE A 383 -2.05 -0.96 6.93
CA PHE A 383 -0.83 -0.59 6.19
C PHE A 383 0.21 0.08 7.12
N ASP A 384 1.27 -0.66 7.44
CA ASP A 384 2.46 -0.25 8.20
C ASP A 384 3.65 -1.07 7.65
N PRO A 385 4.88 -0.52 7.54
CA PRO A 385 6.08 -1.29 7.18
C PRO A 385 6.37 -2.53 8.05
N SER A 386 5.69 -2.70 9.18
CA SER A 386 5.72 -3.88 10.05
C SER A 386 4.36 -4.60 10.20
N GLY A 387 3.33 -4.13 9.51
CA GLY A 387 1.94 -4.61 9.59
C GLY A 387 1.47 -5.25 8.29
N HIS A 388 0.40 -6.04 8.42
CA HIS A 388 -0.31 -6.67 7.31
C HIS A 388 -1.78 -6.26 7.35
N TYR A 389 -2.46 -6.26 6.21
CA TYR A 389 -3.92 -6.11 6.23
C TYR A 389 -4.57 -7.30 6.92
N LYS A 390 -5.80 -7.12 7.42
CA LYS A 390 -6.52 -8.18 8.11
C LYS A 390 -7.15 -9.17 7.11
N ASP A 391 -7.20 -10.43 7.47
CA ASP A 391 -7.97 -11.45 6.74
C ASP A 391 -9.46 -11.09 6.73
N ASN A 392 -10.17 -11.50 5.67
CA ASN A 392 -11.61 -11.34 5.47
C ASN A 392 -12.06 -9.88 5.55
N THR A 393 -11.23 -8.99 4.98
CA THR A 393 -11.47 -7.55 4.93
C THR A 393 -11.97 -7.19 3.54
N THR A 394 -13.11 -6.50 3.50
CA THR A 394 -13.54 -5.78 2.30
C THR A 394 -13.49 -4.29 2.57
N CYS A 395 -12.92 -3.53 1.66
CA CYS A 395 -12.76 -2.09 1.78
C CYS A 395 -13.09 -1.39 0.47
N VAL A 396 -13.96 -0.40 0.55
CA VAL A 396 -14.42 0.36 -0.62
C VAL A 396 -14.03 1.83 -0.50
N TRP A 397 -13.47 2.39 -1.58
CA TRP A 397 -13.26 3.83 -1.74
C TRP A 397 -14.01 4.31 -2.98
N ARG A 398 -14.88 5.30 -2.82
CA ARG A 398 -15.53 5.99 -3.95
C ARG A 398 -14.96 7.38 -4.07
N ILE A 399 -14.35 7.68 -5.19
CA ILE A 399 -13.59 8.91 -5.43
C ILE A 399 -14.37 9.77 -6.41
N PHE A 400 -14.71 11.00 -6.01
CA PHE A 400 -15.49 11.98 -6.77
C PHE A 400 -14.67 13.24 -7.06
N GLY A 401 -14.28 13.40 -8.31
CA GLY A 401 -13.50 14.54 -8.81
C GLY A 401 -14.36 15.63 -9.46
N PRO A 402 -13.75 16.79 -9.82
CA PRO A 402 -14.46 17.88 -10.49
C PRO A 402 -15.02 17.46 -11.86
N GLU A 403 -16.18 18.00 -12.27
CA GLU A 403 -16.73 17.75 -13.60
C GLU A 403 -15.72 18.15 -14.71
N GLY A 404 -15.61 17.30 -15.73
CA GLY A 404 -14.67 17.51 -16.83
C GLY A 404 -13.21 17.26 -16.44
N TYR A 405 -12.96 16.37 -15.49
CA TYR A 405 -11.67 15.81 -15.14
C TYR A 405 -11.75 14.27 -15.14
N ASN A 406 -10.61 13.62 -15.30
CA ASN A 406 -10.38 12.19 -15.16
C ASN A 406 -9.64 11.93 -13.85
N ILE A 407 -9.80 10.74 -13.27
CA ILE A 407 -9.09 10.31 -12.08
C ILE A 407 -7.94 9.39 -12.50
N LYS A 408 -6.73 9.77 -12.11
CA LYS A 408 -5.52 8.97 -12.26
C LYS A 408 -5.14 8.38 -10.89
N LEU A 409 -4.99 7.07 -10.79
CA LEU A 409 -4.57 6.34 -9.60
C LEU A 409 -3.15 5.80 -9.78
N HIS A 410 -2.26 6.16 -8.85
CA HIS A 410 -0.84 5.79 -8.86
C HIS A 410 -0.49 5.05 -7.56
N PHE A 411 0.13 3.87 -7.65
CA PHE A 411 0.51 3.08 -6.47
C PHE A 411 1.93 3.41 -6.03
N ASN A 412 2.09 3.77 -4.76
CA ASN A 412 3.41 3.95 -4.14
C ASN A 412 3.94 2.64 -3.58
N ASP A 413 3.05 1.81 -3.04
CA ASP A 413 3.36 0.53 -2.40
C ASP A 413 2.23 -0.44 -2.72
N PHE A 414 2.55 -1.70 -2.97
CA PHE A 414 1.56 -2.74 -3.27
C PHE A 414 2.10 -4.13 -2.95
N GLY A 415 1.33 -4.90 -2.18
CA GLY A 415 1.57 -6.28 -1.84
C GLY A 415 0.28 -6.93 -1.34
N THR A 416 -0.25 -7.88 -2.11
CA THR A 416 -1.39 -8.73 -1.75
C THR A 416 -1.07 -10.19 -2.08
N GLU A 417 -1.88 -11.12 -1.59
CA GLU A 417 -1.69 -12.53 -1.91
C GLU A 417 -1.69 -12.76 -3.43
N MET A 418 -0.65 -13.45 -3.91
CA MET A 418 -0.49 -13.75 -5.33
C MET A 418 -1.35 -14.96 -5.71
N SER A 419 -2.28 -14.78 -6.64
CA SER A 419 -3.11 -15.87 -7.16
C SER A 419 -3.43 -15.73 -8.64
N HIS A 420 -3.68 -16.86 -9.31
CA HIS A 420 -4.09 -16.87 -10.71
C HIS A 420 -5.49 -16.24 -10.86
N GLN A 421 -5.60 -15.16 -11.63
CA GLN A 421 -6.79 -14.32 -11.77
C GLN A 421 -7.22 -13.57 -10.50
N CYS A 422 -6.33 -13.41 -9.51
CA CYS A 422 -6.64 -12.68 -8.28
C CYS A 422 -7.89 -13.21 -7.55
N LYS A 423 -7.96 -14.54 -7.40
CA LYS A 423 -9.10 -15.25 -6.80
C LYS A 423 -9.13 -15.20 -5.27
N TYR A 424 -7.99 -14.93 -4.65
CA TYR A 424 -7.88 -14.75 -3.21
C TYR A 424 -7.94 -13.23 -2.94
N ASP A 425 -6.83 -12.64 -2.51
CA ASP A 425 -6.76 -11.21 -2.25
C ASP A 425 -6.67 -10.41 -3.55
N SER A 426 -7.57 -9.45 -3.72
CA SER A 426 -7.71 -8.69 -4.96
C SER A 426 -8.04 -7.22 -4.75
N LEU A 427 -7.57 -6.40 -5.68
CA LEU A 427 -7.94 -5.00 -5.82
C LEU A 427 -8.64 -4.80 -7.17
N LYS A 428 -9.94 -4.50 -7.13
CA LYS A 428 -10.77 -4.19 -8.32
C LYS A 428 -10.97 -2.67 -8.44
N ILE A 429 -10.87 -2.13 -9.64
CA ILE A 429 -11.00 -0.69 -9.93
C ILE A 429 -12.05 -0.48 -11.02
N TYR A 430 -12.99 0.43 -10.81
CA TYR A 430 -14.12 0.69 -11.72
C TYR A 430 -14.17 2.18 -12.15
N ASP A 431 -14.56 2.41 -13.40
CA ASP A 431 -14.72 3.74 -14.01
C ASP A 431 -16.07 4.38 -13.68
N GLY A 432 -16.33 4.54 -12.39
CA GLY A 432 -17.56 5.11 -11.86
C GLY A 432 -17.73 4.79 -10.37
N PRO A 433 -18.81 5.26 -9.73
CA PRO A 433 -19.03 5.06 -8.31
C PRO A 433 -19.62 3.69 -7.92
N SER A 434 -19.92 2.81 -8.89
CA SER A 434 -20.63 1.54 -8.69
C SER A 434 -19.87 0.34 -9.29
N ALA A 435 -20.10 -0.86 -8.74
CA ALA A 435 -19.59 -2.12 -9.30
C ALA A 435 -20.23 -2.47 -10.67
N SER A 436 -21.27 -1.74 -11.08
CA SER A 436 -21.89 -1.84 -12.39
C SER A 436 -21.13 -1.11 -13.50
N ASP A 437 -20.26 -0.19 -13.11
CA ASP A 437 -19.49 0.63 -14.03
C ASP A 437 -18.36 -0.20 -14.66
N GLU A 438 -17.73 0.32 -15.72
CA GLU A 438 -16.70 -0.41 -16.46
C GLU A 438 -15.53 -0.79 -15.52
N LEU A 439 -15.26 -2.09 -15.38
CA LEU A 439 -14.11 -2.60 -14.64
C LEU A 439 -12.83 -2.21 -15.41
N ILE A 440 -12.01 -1.37 -14.80
CA ILE A 440 -10.72 -0.92 -15.34
C ILE A 440 -9.67 -2.03 -15.15
N ALA A 441 -9.52 -2.53 -13.93
CA ALA A 441 -8.49 -3.50 -13.60
C ALA A 441 -8.85 -4.38 -12.38
N THR A 442 -8.32 -5.61 -12.37
CA THR A 442 -8.26 -6.51 -11.22
C THR A 442 -6.81 -6.86 -10.96
N ILE A 443 -6.32 -6.59 -9.75
CA ILE A 443 -4.89 -6.55 -9.44
C ILE A 443 -4.60 -7.35 -8.16
N CYS A 444 -3.51 -8.12 -8.15
CA CYS A 444 -3.03 -8.86 -6.98
C CYS A 444 -1.52 -9.17 -7.07
N GLY A 445 -0.93 -9.63 -5.97
CA GLY A 445 0.49 -9.99 -5.87
C GLY A 445 1.35 -8.86 -5.30
N ASN A 446 2.67 -8.98 -5.48
CA ASN A 446 3.66 -8.10 -4.86
C ASN A 446 4.42 -7.19 -5.83
N ARG A 447 3.89 -7.01 -7.04
CA ARG A 447 4.42 -6.08 -8.03
C ARG A 447 3.61 -4.79 -7.99
N LEU A 448 4.30 -3.66 -8.03
CA LEU A 448 3.68 -2.34 -8.15
C LEU A 448 2.82 -2.28 -9.42
N PRO A 449 1.51 -1.99 -9.31
CA PRO A 449 0.62 -1.93 -10.46
C PRO A 449 0.87 -0.67 -11.30
N HIS A 450 0.45 -0.74 -12.58
CA HIS A 450 0.47 0.38 -13.49
C HIS A 450 -0.51 1.50 -13.05
N GLU A 451 -0.34 2.71 -13.59
CA GLU A 451 -1.22 3.83 -13.29
C GLU A 451 -2.59 3.65 -13.96
N GLU A 452 -3.64 3.61 -13.15
CA GLU A 452 -5.00 3.37 -13.66
C GLU A 452 -5.74 4.69 -13.87
N TRP A 453 -6.48 4.77 -14.98
CA TRP A 453 -7.17 5.98 -15.41
C TRP A 453 -8.67 5.73 -15.57
N SER A 454 -9.48 6.56 -14.91
CA SER A 454 -10.91 6.62 -15.20
C SER A 454 -11.16 7.45 -16.46
N LYS A 455 -12.21 7.14 -17.23
CA LYS A 455 -12.69 7.99 -18.33
C LYS A 455 -13.64 9.07 -17.80
N THR A 456 -14.25 8.82 -16.63
CA THR A 456 -15.15 9.74 -15.95
C THR A 456 -14.45 10.51 -14.82
N ASN A 457 -15.14 11.45 -14.20
CA ASN A 457 -14.67 12.14 -13.00
C ASN A 457 -14.92 11.35 -11.71
N ASN A 458 -15.29 10.07 -11.80
CA ASN A 458 -15.58 9.20 -10.68
C ASN A 458 -14.79 7.89 -10.81
N MET A 459 -14.38 7.31 -9.69
CA MET A 459 -13.67 6.03 -9.65
C MET A 459 -14.01 5.29 -8.37
N MET A 460 -14.24 3.99 -8.45
CA MET A 460 -14.43 3.13 -7.29
C MET A 460 -13.29 2.13 -7.20
N VAL A 461 -12.70 2.00 -6.01
CA VAL A 461 -11.61 1.07 -5.71
C VAL A 461 -12.10 0.11 -4.62
N VAL A 462 -12.02 -1.19 -4.86
CA VAL A 462 -12.51 -2.25 -3.97
C VAL A 462 -11.38 -3.22 -3.67
N PHE A 463 -10.99 -3.31 -2.40
CA PHE A 463 -10.05 -4.31 -1.92
C PHE A 463 -10.79 -5.41 -1.18
N THR A 464 -10.49 -6.67 -1.50
CA THR A 464 -10.99 -7.86 -0.80
C THR A 464 -9.82 -8.74 -0.36
N SER A 465 -9.84 -9.22 0.87
CA SER A 465 -8.96 -10.28 1.36
C SER A 465 -9.74 -11.52 1.79
N ASP A 466 -9.14 -12.69 1.63
CA ASP A 466 -9.71 -13.98 2.01
C ASP A 466 -9.37 -14.34 3.47
N LYS A 467 -9.62 -15.59 3.89
CA LYS A 467 -9.47 -16.02 5.30
C LYS A 467 -8.03 -16.31 5.74
N VAL A 468 -7.05 -16.32 4.85
CA VAL A 468 -5.66 -16.74 5.12
C VAL A 468 -4.68 -15.93 4.25
N TYR A 469 -3.41 -15.81 4.66
CA TYR A 469 -2.32 -15.25 3.86
C TYR A 469 -2.43 -13.75 3.48
N HIS A 470 -2.36 -12.90 4.50
CA HIS A 470 -2.21 -11.45 4.33
C HIS A 470 -0.76 -10.98 4.03
N ASP A 471 -0.62 -9.91 3.23
CA ASP A 471 0.64 -9.20 2.92
C ASP A 471 0.57 -7.72 3.38
N ILE A 472 1.50 -6.86 2.96
CA ILE A 472 1.62 -5.45 3.39
C ILE A 472 0.44 -4.55 2.96
N GLY A 473 -0.32 -4.97 1.96
CA GLY A 473 -1.43 -4.20 1.37
C GLY A 473 -0.95 -3.16 0.36
N PHE A 474 -1.67 -2.06 0.21
CA PHE A 474 -1.28 -1.02 -0.74
C PHE A 474 -1.47 0.39 -0.20
N ARG A 475 -0.73 1.32 -0.81
CA ARG A 475 -0.90 2.75 -0.67
C ARG A 475 -0.88 3.40 -2.05
N ALA A 476 -1.95 4.09 -2.41
CA ALA A 476 -2.13 4.70 -3.72
C ALA A 476 -2.54 6.17 -3.61
N VAL A 477 -2.06 6.98 -4.55
CA VAL A 477 -2.38 8.41 -4.69
C VAL A 477 -3.29 8.58 -5.89
N PHE A 478 -4.43 9.23 -5.71
CA PHE A 478 -5.33 9.60 -6.79
C PHE A 478 -5.22 11.10 -7.12
N THR A 479 -5.32 11.46 -8.39
CA THR A 479 -5.19 12.84 -8.90
C THR A 479 -6.27 13.15 -9.94
N ALA A 480 -6.82 14.37 -9.92
CA ALA A 480 -7.77 14.84 -10.93
C ALA A 480 -7.04 15.52 -12.09
N VAL A 481 -7.22 15.03 -13.32
CA VAL A 481 -6.54 15.51 -14.53
C VAL A 481 -7.56 16.04 -15.55
N LYS A 482 -7.37 17.25 -16.12
CA LYS A 482 -8.29 17.76 -17.17
C LYS A 482 -8.10 17.01 -18.49
N PRO A 483 -9.16 16.65 -19.24
CA PRO A 483 -9.11 16.01 -20.55
C PRO A 483 -8.53 16.90 -21.68
N ASN A 484 -7.90 18.03 -21.36
CA ASN A 484 -7.38 18.99 -22.34
C ASN A 484 -5.89 18.81 -22.66
N ASP A 485 -5.23 17.80 -22.11
CA ASP A 485 -3.99 17.31 -22.70
C ASP A 485 -4.37 16.21 -23.69
N HIS A 486 -4.26 16.52 -24.98
CA HIS A 486 -4.74 15.70 -26.09
C HIS A 486 -4.35 14.22 -25.95
N GLN A 487 -5.31 13.34 -25.70
CA GLN A 487 -5.19 11.91 -26.05
C GLN A 487 -6.21 11.57 -27.14
N VAL A 488 -5.70 11.49 -28.37
CA VAL A 488 -6.25 10.53 -29.34
C VAL A 488 -5.61 9.21 -28.95
N THR A 489 -6.39 8.13 -28.85
CA THR A 489 -5.89 6.78 -28.54
C THR A 489 -6.06 5.87 -29.75
N ASP A 490 -4.96 5.35 -30.30
CA ASP A 490 -5.01 4.28 -31.31
C ASP A 490 -5.09 2.92 -30.59
N ILE A 491 -5.94 1.99 -31.04
CA ILE A 491 -5.91 0.58 -30.63
C ILE A 491 -5.54 -0.26 -31.86
N ALA A 492 -4.41 -0.96 -31.80
CA ALA A 492 -3.86 -1.66 -32.96
C ALA A 492 -3.56 -3.13 -32.66
N ALA A 493 -4.49 -4.00 -33.06
CA ALA A 493 -4.28 -5.45 -33.10
C ALA A 493 -3.38 -5.86 -34.28
N CYS A 494 -2.82 -7.06 -34.22
CA CYS A 494 -2.03 -7.62 -35.30
C CYS A 494 -2.90 -7.92 -36.54
N THR A 495 -2.56 -7.35 -37.70
CA THR A 495 -3.33 -7.52 -38.95
C THR A 495 -2.48 -8.09 -40.09
N GLY A 496 -1.25 -8.54 -39.81
CA GLY A 496 -0.29 -9.04 -40.81
C GLY A 496 0.24 -8.00 -41.80
N THR A 497 -0.19 -6.72 -41.69
CA THR A 497 0.34 -5.58 -42.45
C THR A 497 0.83 -4.49 -41.49
N PRO A 498 1.80 -3.65 -41.90
CA PRO A 498 2.35 -2.62 -41.01
C PRO A 498 1.30 -1.55 -40.67
N THR A 499 0.91 -1.47 -39.40
CA THR A 499 -0.02 -0.45 -38.90
C THR A 499 0.75 0.81 -38.52
N VAL A 500 0.26 1.98 -38.96
CA VAL A 500 0.87 3.28 -38.63
C VAL A 500 0.01 3.97 -37.57
N LEU A 501 0.63 4.29 -36.44
CA LEU A 501 0.04 4.91 -35.26
C LEU A 501 0.53 6.34 -35.17
N THR A 502 -0.39 7.29 -35.03
CA THR A 502 -0.08 8.74 -35.01
C THR A 502 -0.74 9.46 -33.85
N ALA A 503 -1.59 8.75 -33.12
CA ALA A 503 -2.26 9.24 -31.94
C ALA A 503 -1.25 9.51 -30.81
N THR A 504 -1.53 10.50 -29.96
CA THR A 504 -0.65 10.95 -28.86
C THR A 504 -0.48 9.90 -27.76
N SER A 505 -1.35 8.91 -27.72
CA SER A 505 -1.17 7.66 -26.99
C SER A 505 -1.86 6.52 -27.73
N GLY A 506 -1.65 5.29 -27.30
CA GLY A 506 -2.38 4.15 -27.84
C GLY A 506 -1.96 2.82 -27.26
N THR A 507 -2.69 1.77 -27.61
CA THR A 507 -2.49 0.40 -27.13
C THR A 507 -2.17 -0.52 -28.30
N ILE A 508 -1.15 -1.34 -28.13
CA ILE A 508 -0.70 -2.36 -29.09
C ILE A 508 -0.88 -3.71 -28.43
N LEU A 509 -1.70 -4.55 -29.08
CA LEU A 509 -2.04 -5.88 -28.58
C LEU A 509 -1.51 -6.95 -29.55
N SER A 510 -1.02 -8.07 -28.99
CA SER A 510 -0.80 -9.28 -29.78
C SER A 510 -2.13 -9.79 -30.37
N ASP A 511 -2.05 -10.62 -31.40
CA ASP A 511 -3.27 -11.17 -32.00
C ASP A 511 -4.05 -12.02 -30.98
N LEU A 512 -5.38 -11.88 -30.96
CA LEU A 512 -6.29 -12.53 -29.99
C LEU A 512 -5.98 -12.27 -28.51
N TYR A 513 -5.27 -11.18 -28.18
CA TYR A 513 -4.96 -10.88 -26.79
C TYR A 513 -6.21 -10.61 -25.93
N ASP A 514 -6.46 -11.50 -24.98
CA ASP A 514 -7.46 -11.41 -23.91
C ASP A 514 -6.86 -11.76 -22.53
N GLY A 515 -5.53 -11.94 -22.47
CA GLY A 515 -4.79 -12.33 -21.27
C GLY A 515 -4.86 -13.82 -20.91
N VAL A 516 -5.55 -14.65 -21.71
CA VAL A 516 -5.73 -16.09 -21.44
C VAL A 516 -5.56 -16.99 -22.67
N THR A 517 -5.68 -16.43 -23.87
CA THR A 517 -5.57 -17.12 -25.15
C THR A 517 -4.15 -16.98 -25.70
N GLU A 518 -3.54 -18.10 -26.08
CA GLU A 518 -2.23 -18.10 -26.73
C GLU A 518 -2.30 -17.43 -28.12
N TYR A 519 -1.29 -16.62 -28.47
CA TYR A 519 -1.26 -16.01 -29.81
C TYR A 519 -1.03 -17.08 -30.90
N PRO A 520 -1.57 -16.87 -32.11
CA PRO A 520 -1.34 -17.76 -33.25
C PRO A 520 0.15 -17.93 -33.64
N ASN A 521 0.47 -19.10 -34.18
CA ASN A 521 1.77 -19.40 -34.78
C ASN A 521 1.95 -18.67 -36.12
N ASN A 522 3.19 -18.45 -36.55
CA ASN A 522 3.59 -17.83 -37.83
C ASN A 522 3.12 -16.36 -38.02
N LEU A 523 3.07 -15.59 -36.94
CA LEU A 523 2.75 -14.18 -37.00
C LEU A 523 3.95 -13.36 -37.47
N ASN A 524 3.66 -12.27 -38.18
CA ASN A 524 4.61 -11.22 -38.51
C ASN A 524 3.89 -9.87 -38.41
N CYS A 525 3.75 -9.41 -37.18
CA CYS A 525 3.03 -8.20 -36.85
C CYS A 525 3.99 -7.02 -36.83
N GLN A 526 3.59 -5.87 -37.38
CA GLN A 526 4.44 -4.70 -37.48
C GLN A 526 3.65 -3.43 -37.15
N TRP A 527 4.20 -2.60 -36.27
CA TRP A 527 3.62 -1.32 -35.88
C TRP A 527 4.64 -0.19 -35.98
N LYS A 528 4.19 0.98 -36.43
CA LYS A 528 5.01 2.18 -36.64
C LYS A 528 4.37 3.35 -35.89
N ILE A 529 4.97 3.78 -34.80
CA ILE A 529 4.53 4.97 -34.08
C ILE A 529 5.27 6.18 -34.65
N ASN A 530 4.52 7.15 -35.16
CA ASN A 530 5.03 8.37 -35.75
C ASN A 530 4.64 9.58 -34.88
N ALA A 531 5.59 10.08 -34.10
CA ALA A 531 5.40 11.27 -33.30
C ALA A 531 5.72 12.56 -34.07
N PRO A 532 5.12 13.71 -33.68
CA PRO A 532 5.53 15.01 -34.15
C PRO A 532 7.02 15.26 -33.91
N VAL A 533 7.65 16.06 -34.77
CA VAL A 533 9.07 16.42 -34.64
C VAL A 533 9.31 17.12 -33.30
N GLY A 534 10.32 16.68 -32.55
CA GLY A 534 10.68 17.22 -31.24
C GLY A 534 9.97 16.56 -30.05
N LYS A 535 9.16 15.52 -30.28
CA LYS A 535 8.56 14.65 -29.26
C LYS A 535 9.30 13.31 -29.20
N VAL A 536 9.22 12.62 -28.07
CA VAL A 536 9.69 11.25 -27.90
C VAL A 536 8.52 10.30 -27.67
N ILE A 537 8.73 9.02 -27.94
CA ILE A 537 7.73 7.96 -27.75
C ILE A 537 8.19 7.08 -26.59
N THR A 538 7.36 6.97 -25.55
CA THR A 538 7.56 6.04 -24.44
C THR A 538 6.58 4.88 -24.55
N LEU A 539 7.12 3.67 -24.61
CA LEU A 539 6.43 2.39 -24.69
C LEU A 539 6.45 1.70 -23.31
N TRP A 540 5.29 1.31 -22.82
CA TRP A 540 5.07 0.64 -21.54
C TRP A 540 4.64 -0.80 -21.79
N PHE A 541 5.13 -1.72 -20.96
CA PHE A 541 4.81 -3.14 -21.04
C PHE A 541 3.82 -3.49 -19.93
N ASN A 542 2.52 -3.49 -20.27
CA ASN A 542 1.47 -3.79 -19.30
C ASN A 542 1.38 -5.29 -19.01
N ALA A 543 1.62 -6.10 -20.04
CA ALA A 543 1.78 -7.55 -19.95
C ALA A 543 2.59 -8.04 -21.15
N PHE A 544 3.48 -9.01 -20.94
CA PHE A 544 4.26 -9.60 -22.02
C PHE A 544 4.66 -11.02 -21.70
N GLU A 545 4.30 -11.93 -22.60
CA GLU A 545 4.69 -13.33 -22.57
C GLU A 545 4.83 -13.87 -23.98
N ALA A 546 6.05 -14.24 -24.34
CA ALA A 546 6.36 -14.94 -25.59
C ALA A 546 7.17 -16.21 -25.31
N GLU A 547 7.30 -17.11 -26.28
CA GLU A 547 8.05 -18.35 -26.08
C GLU A 547 9.50 -18.07 -25.62
N SER A 548 9.90 -18.68 -24.49
CA SER A 548 11.20 -18.39 -23.87
C SER A 548 12.33 -19.22 -24.48
N THR A 549 13.36 -18.55 -25.03
CA THR A 549 14.61 -19.21 -25.46
C THR A 549 15.85 -18.42 -25.07
N GLU A 550 16.99 -19.11 -24.97
CA GLU A 550 18.27 -18.53 -24.54
C GLU A 550 18.77 -17.34 -25.39
N ASN A 551 18.25 -17.16 -26.62
CA ASN A 551 18.60 -16.06 -27.54
C ASN A 551 17.38 -15.41 -28.23
N CYS A 552 16.15 -15.69 -27.77
CA CYS A 552 14.90 -15.20 -28.38
C CYS A 552 14.81 -15.45 -29.89
N ASN A 553 15.08 -16.69 -30.32
CA ASN A 553 15.17 -17.04 -31.75
C ASN A 553 13.90 -17.65 -32.35
N TYR A 554 12.97 -18.09 -31.50
CA TYR A 554 11.65 -18.57 -31.92
C TYR A 554 10.69 -17.39 -31.91
N ASP A 555 9.90 -17.23 -30.83
CA ASP A 555 8.97 -16.12 -30.70
C ASP A 555 9.64 -14.92 -30.04
N TYR A 556 9.52 -13.74 -30.66
CA TYR A 556 10.12 -12.53 -30.10
C TYR A 556 9.46 -11.24 -30.56
N LEU A 557 9.58 -10.23 -29.70
CA LEU A 557 9.24 -8.84 -29.99
C LEU A 557 10.51 -8.01 -30.09
N SER A 558 10.72 -7.35 -31.23
CA SER A 558 11.82 -6.40 -31.42
C SER A 558 11.28 -4.97 -31.44
N VAL A 559 11.91 -4.11 -30.64
CA VAL A 559 11.59 -2.68 -30.57
C VAL A 559 12.77 -1.87 -31.09
N TYR A 560 12.51 -1.00 -32.05
CA TYR A 560 13.51 -0.17 -32.70
C TYR A 560 13.17 1.30 -32.54
N ASP A 561 14.19 2.10 -32.21
CA ASP A 561 14.13 3.55 -32.30
C ASP A 561 14.44 3.97 -33.75
N GLY A 562 13.39 4.28 -34.50
CA GLY A 562 13.45 4.60 -35.92
C GLY A 562 12.19 4.22 -36.71
N LYS A 563 12.20 4.54 -38.00
CA LYS A 563 11.03 4.37 -38.90
C LYS A 563 10.75 2.92 -39.32
N ASN A 564 11.72 2.03 -39.13
CA ASN A 564 11.73 0.65 -39.61
C ASN A 564 12.80 -0.16 -38.87
N SER A 565 12.97 -1.43 -39.23
CA SER A 565 13.94 -2.37 -38.66
C SER A 565 15.42 -2.03 -38.92
N TYR A 566 15.74 -0.95 -39.65
CA TYR A 566 17.10 -0.43 -39.77
C TYR A 566 17.43 0.63 -38.69
N GLY A 567 16.46 0.98 -37.84
CA GLY A 567 16.68 1.86 -36.67
C GLY A 567 17.55 1.19 -35.60
N LEU A 568 17.85 1.94 -34.53
CA LEU A 568 18.58 1.40 -33.38
C LEU A 568 17.70 0.34 -32.70
N LEU A 569 18.16 -0.91 -32.63
CA LEU A 569 17.47 -1.95 -31.87
C LEU A 569 17.60 -1.61 -30.38
N MET A 570 16.48 -1.25 -29.75
CA MET A 570 16.43 -0.98 -28.31
C MET A 570 16.49 -2.27 -27.53
N ASP A 571 15.61 -3.22 -27.89
CA ASP A 571 15.59 -4.54 -27.26
C ASP A 571 14.95 -5.62 -28.16
N LYS A 572 15.29 -6.88 -27.88
CA LYS A 572 14.69 -8.09 -28.47
C LYS A 572 14.23 -9.01 -27.35
N LEU A 573 12.92 -9.05 -27.13
CA LEU A 573 12.27 -9.63 -25.96
C LEU A 573 11.61 -10.97 -26.29
N CYS A 574 11.71 -11.92 -25.36
CA CYS A 574 10.97 -13.19 -25.34
C CYS A 574 10.85 -13.70 -23.90
N GLY A 575 10.07 -14.76 -23.67
CA GLY A 575 9.78 -15.24 -22.32
C GLY A 575 8.90 -14.27 -21.52
N MET A 576 9.09 -14.26 -20.19
CA MET A 576 8.34 -13.46 -19.23
C MET A 576 9.15 -12.33 -18.59
N VAL A 577 10.39 -12.10 -19.06
CA VAL A 577 11.30 -11.06 -18.54
C VAL A 577 11.32 -9.91 -19.55
N TYR A 578 10.80 -8.75 -19.14
CA TYR A 578 10.67 -7.57 -19.99
C TYR A 578 10.85 -6.28 -19.15
N PRO A 579 11.25 -5.15 -19.77
CA PRO A 579 11.39 -3.87 -19.08
C PRO A 579 10.01 -3.28 -18.75
N GLU A 580 9.92 -2.47 -17.69
CA GLU A 580 8.69 -1.72 -17.35
C GLU A 580 8.29 -0.75 -18.47
N LYS A 581 9.27 -0.01 -19.00
CA LYS A 581 9.10 0.92 -20.11
C LYS A 581 10.37 1.12 -20.93
N MET A 582 10.20 1.65 -22.13
CA MET A 582 11.28 2.05 -23.05
C MET A 582 10.94 3.38 -23.70
N THR A 583 11.89 4.31 -23.71
CA THR A 583 11.71 5.65 -24.30
C THR A 583 12.65 5.82 -25.49
N SER A 584 12.10 6.23 -26.63
CA SER A 584 12.87 6.54 -27.84
C SER A 584 13.60 7.88 -27.72
N GLU A 585 14.73 7.99 -28.42
CA GLU A 585 15.47 9.24 -28.62
C GLU A 585 14.97 9.98 -29.87
N THR A 586 14.38 9.26 -30.83
CA THR A 586 13.79 9.85 -32.04
C THR A 586 12.27 9.98 -31.94
N ASN A 587 11.68 10.72 -32.89
CA ASN A 587 10.23 10.87 -32.99
C ASN A 587 9.55 9.68 -33.72
N HIS A 588 10.24 8.54 -33.87
CA HIS A 588 9.73 7.36 -34.55
C HIS A 588 10.09 6.08 -33.79
N MET A 589 9.12 5.19 -33.60
CA MET A 589 9.36 3.87 -33.00
C MET A 589 8.75 2.79 -33.89
N TYR A 590 9.53 1.74 -34.17
CA TYR A 590 9.12 0.59 -34.97
C TYR A 590 9.13 -0.67 -34.12
N ILE A 591 8.00 -1.36 -34.08
CA ILE A 591 7.80 -2.56 -33.26
C ILE A 591 7.45 -3.71 -34.20
N GLN A 592 8.11 -4.86 -34.01
CA GLN A 592 7.86 -6.06 -34.80
C GLN A 592 7.77 -7.29 -33.90
N PHE A 593 6.67 -8.04 -34.05
CA PHE A 593 6.48 -9.32 -33.38
C PHE A 593 6.50 -10.45 -34.40
N ILE A 594 7.29 -11.49 -34.15
CA ILE A 594 7.40 -12.69 -34.98
C ILE A 594 7.14 -13.90 -34.08
N SER A 595 6.24 -14.79 -34.52
CA SER A 595 6.07 -16.13 -33.95
C SER A 595 6.41 -17.22 -34.97
N ASP A 596 6.88 -18.37 -34.49
CA ASP A 596 7.32 -19.52 -35.28
C ASP A 596 6.19 -20.55 -35.51
N GLU A 597 6.51 -21.77 -35.93
CA GLU A 597 5.52 -22.80 -36.25
C GLU A 597 4.89 -23.51 -35.02
N THR A 598 5.42 -23.30 -33.80
CA THR A 598 5.06 -24.03 -32.58
C THR A 598 5.03 -23.17 -31.31
N ALA A 599 4.25 -23.59 -30.30
CA ALA A 599 4.33 -23.10 -28.90
C ALA A 599 4.18 -21.57 -28.65
N GLY A 600 2.99 -21.02 -28.92
CA GLY A 600 2.65 -19.65 -28.54
C GLY A 600 2.53 -19.44 -27.02
N GLY A 601 2.79 -18.21 -26.56
CA GLY A 601 2.53 -17.74 -25.20
C GLY A 601 1.24 -16.89 -25.12
N PHE A 602 0.91 -16.35 -23.94
CA PHE A 602 -0.31 -15.51 -23.76
C PHE A 602 -0.24 -14.10 -24.36
N GLY A 603 0.87 -13.75 -25.01
CA GLY A 603 0.98 -12.55 -25.82
C GLY A 603 1.29 -11.30 -25.01
N PHE A 604 0.89 -10.14 -25.53
CA PHE A 604 1.27 -8.87 -24.91
C PHE A 604 0.25 -7.75 -25.07
N ASN A 605 0.28 -6.87 -24.09
CA ASN A 605 -0.41 -5.60 -24.06
C ASN A 605 0.62 -4.51 -23.78
N LEU A 606 0.84 -3.65 -24.77
CA LEU A 606 1.75 -2.52 -24.68
C LEU A 606 0.94 -1.24 -24.80
N THR A 607 1.29 -0.22 -24.03
CA THR A 607 0.78 1.14 -24.27
C THR A 607 1.91 2.05 -24.68
N TYR A 608 1.63 3.02 -25.54
CA TYR A 608 2.59 4.04 -25.88
C TYR A 608 2.02 5.43 -25.62
N THR A 609 2.91 6.36 -25.33
CA THR A 609 2.60 7.78 -25.16
C THR A 609 3.62 8.61 -25.91
N ILE A 610 3.15 9.70 -26.51
CA ILE A 610 3.96 10.69 -27.19
C ILE A 610 4.06 11.88 -26.24
N GLU A 611 5.24 12.07 -25.68
CA GLU A 611 5.49 13.09 -24.68
C GLU A 611 6.54 14.08 -25.18
N ASP A 612 6.57 15.26 -24.56
CA ASP A 612 7.76 16.10 -24.70
C ASP A 612 8.95 15.28 -24.17
N PRO A 613 10.10 15.26 -24.87
CA PRO A 613 11.33 14.79 -24.26
C PRO A 613 11.44 15.54 -22.93
N LEU A 614 11.49 14.77 -21.83
CA LEU A 614 11.78 15.33 -20.52
C LEU A 614 12.97 16.27 -20.67
N PRO A 615 13.01 17.43 -19.97
CA PRO A 615 14.23 18.21 -19.91
C PRO A 615 15.32 17.25 -19.43
N SER A 616 16.18 16.83 -20.34
CA SER A 616 17.28 15.95 -20.01
C SER A 616 18.14 16.78 -19.06
N CYS A 617 18.19 16.40 -17.79
CA CYS A 617 19.33 16.71 -16.96
C CYS A 617 20.57 16.37 -17.81
N GLN A 618 21.54 17.28 -17.89
CA GLN A 618 22.77 16.92 -18.58
C GLN A 618 23.32 15.67 -17.90
N ASP A 619 24.01 14.76 -18.60
CA ASP A 619 24.41 13.52 -17.94
C ASP A 619 25.41 13.73 -16.76
N SER A 620 25.84 14.97 -16.50
CA SER A 620 26.54 15.44 -15.29
C SER A 620 25.61 15.85 -14.12
N GLU A 621 24.30 15.67 -14.24
CA GLU A 621 23.28 16.14 -13.29
C GLU A 621 22.36 14.99 -12.83
N PHE A 622 22.15 14.91 -11.53
CA PHE A 622 21.22 14.01 -10.87
C PHE A 622 19.81 14.55 -10.96
N ARG A 623 18.87 13.67 -11.30
CA ARG A 623 17.45 13.98 -11.33
C ARG A 623 16.85 13.74 -9.95
N CYS A 624 16.43 14.83 -9.31
CA CYS A 624 15.64 14.80 -8.10
C CYS A 624 14.29 14.08 -8.34
N ARG A 625 13.68 13.57 -7.27
CA ARG A 625 12.37 12.90 -7.35
C ARG A 625 11.27 13.88 -7.77
N ASP A 626 11.39 15.15 -7.44
CA ASP A 626 10.55 16.25 -7.94
C ASP A 626 10.84 16.68 -9.40
N THR A 627 11.77 15.98 -10.07
CA THR A 627 12.17 16.12 -11.48
C THR A 627 13.01 17.34 -11.85
N HIS A 628 13.48 18.14 -10.88
CA HIS A 628 14.54 19.13 -11.13
C HIS A 628 15.94 18.50 -11.09
N CYS A 629 16.90 19.14 -11.73
CA CYS A 629 18.26 18.62 -11.88
C CYS A 629 19.22 19.35 -10.93
N ILE A 630 20.03 18.60 -10.21
CA ILE A 630 21.16 19.12 -9.44
C ILE A 630 22.46 18.50 -9.98
N ALA A 631 23.60 19.15 -9.78
CA ALA A 631 24.87 18.51 -10.11
C ALA A 631 25.05 17.22 -9.29
N TYR A 632 25.55 16.13 -9.88
CA TYR A 632 25.79 14.90 -9.10
C TYR A 632 26.81 15.07 -7.97
N SER A 633 27.65 16.12 -8.00
CA SER A 633 28.50 16.51 -6.87
C SER A 633 27.71 16.88 -5.61
N LYS A 634 26.40 17.08 -5.75
CA LYS A 634 25.46 17.38 -4.67
C LYS A 634 24.71 16.15 -4.18
N VAL A 635 24.89 14.99 -4.83
CA VAL A 635 24.30 13.73 -4.42
C VAL A 635 25.15 13.12 -3.31
N CYS A 636 24.50 12.67 -2.25
CA CYS A 636 25.15 12.13 -1.06
C CYS A 636 26.14 13.10 -0.40
N ASN A 637 25.91 14.41 -0.45
CA ASN A 637 26.82 15.39 0.13
C ASN A 637 26.44 15.78 1.58
N GLY A 638 25.36 15.24 2.13
CA GLY A 638 24.85 15.59 3.46
C GLY A 638 23.91 16.79 3.49
N HIS A 639 23.50 17.31 2.32
CA HIS A 639 22.62 18.44 2.15
C HIS A 639 21.45 18.08 1.23
N ASP A 640 20.25 18.53 1.59
CA ASP A 640 19.08 18.42 0.73
C ASP A 640 19.14 19.50 -0.36
N ASP A 641 19.85 19.19 -1.45
CA ASP A 641 19.97 20.05 -2.62
C ASP A 641 18.78 19.86 -3.59
N CYS A 642 18.07 18.74 -3.50
CA CYS A 642 16.81 18.51 -4.23
C CYS A 642 15.59 19.21 -3.62
N GLY A 643 15.65 19.61 -2.35
CA GLY A 643 14.52 20.17 -1.59
C GLY A 643 13.49 19.12 -1.12
N ASP A 644 13.62 17.88 -1.58
CA ASP A 644 12.80 16.71 -1.20
C ASP A 644 13.64 15.57 -0.59
N GLY A 645 14.95 15.77 -0.43
CA GLY A 645 15.93 14.83 0.12
C GLY A 645 16.28 13.65 -0.79
N SER A 646 15.81 13.62 -2.05
CA SER A 646 16.01 12.48 -2.95
C SER A 646 17.46 12.23 -3.35
N ASP A 647 18.28 13.27 -3.37
CA ASP A 647 19.73 13.24 -3.55
C ASP A 647 20.48 12.55 -2.40
N GLU A 648 19.87 12.48 -1.23
CA GLU A 648 20.42 11.85 -0.04
C GLU A 648 19.78 10.47 0.22
N LEU A 649 18.72 10.07 -0.51
CA LEU A 649 18.04 8.79 -0.31
C LEU A 649 18.65 7.64 -1.12
N VAL A 650 19.49 7.93 -2.10
CA VAL A 650 20.08 6.92 -3.01
C VAL A 650 21.39 6.34 -2.46
N CYS A 651 21.92 6.89 -1.37
CA CYS A 651 23.19 6.48 -0.77
C CYS A 651 22.96 5.38 0.28
N GLY A 652 23.99 4.59 0.61
CA GLY A 652 23.87 3.58 1.68
C GLY A 652 23.40 4.20 3.00
N ASN A 653 22.63 3.43 3.80
CA ASN A 653 21.95 3.65 5.10
C ASN A 653 21.73 5.07 5.71
N ASP A 654 22.59 6.06 5.50
CA ASP A 654 22.52 7.41 6.07
C ASP A 654 22.56 8.55 5.02
N GLY A 655 22.62 8.25 3.72
CA GLY A 655 22.50 9.28 2.68
C GLY A 655 23.73 10.13 2.40
N VAL A 656 24.89 9.81 2.99
CA VAL A 656 26.11 10.62 2.88
C VAL A 656 27.26 9.79 2.32
N CYS A 657 28.03 10.37 1.40
CA CYS A 657 29.22 9.75 0.80
C CYS A 657 30.20 9.27 1.88
N GLY A 658 31.03 8.30 1.54
CA GLY A 658 32.12 7.86 2.41
C GLY A 658 31.64 7.29 3.75
N ARG A 659 30.39 6.82 3.87
CA ARG A 659 29.85 6.19 5.09
C ARG A 659 29.47 4.74 4.81
N PRO A 660 30.38 3.78 5.05
CA PRO A 660 30.10 2.39 4.75
C PRO A 660 29.05 1.84 5.75
N ALA A 661 28.02 1.17 5.23
CA ALA A 661 27.01 0.49 6.04
C ALA A 661 27.64 -0.54 6.98
N ILE A 662 28.65 -1.26 6.48
CA ILE A 662 29.48 -2.19 7.26
C ILE A 662 30.75 -1.46 7.70
N LYS A 663 30.89 -1.19 9.01
CA LYS A 663 32.01 -0.40 9.52
C LYS A 663 33.35 -1.16 9.44
N PRO A 664 34.42 -0.54 8.92
CA PRO A 664 35.74 -1.15 8.87
C PRO A 664 36.42 -1.18 10.25
N ILE A 665 37.46 -2.02 10.38
CA ILE A 665 38.25 -2.12 11.63
C ILE A 665 39.36 -1.06 11.65
N GLU A 666 39.33 -0.16 12.63
CA GLU A 666 40.26 0.98 12.77
C GLU A 666 41.45 0.73 13.73
N SER A 667 41.69 -0.50 14.19
CA SER A 667 42.77 -0.81 15.16
C SER A 667 43.97 -1.48 14.51
N ASN A 668 45.18 -1.33 15.06
CA ASN A 668 46.39 -2.05 14.64
C ASN A 668 46.78 -3.13 15.67
N THR A 669 46.26 -4.35 15.55
CA THR A 669 46.75 -5.50 16.31
C THR A 669 47.86 -6.20 15.52
N ARG A 670 49.09 -5.72 15.71
CA ARG A 670 50.38 -6.43 15.62
C ARG A 670 50.48 -7.59 14.60
N ILE A 671 50.28 -7.32 13.31
CA ILE A 671 50.71 -8.20 12.19
C ILE A 671 51.28 -7.28 11.10
N VAL A 672 52.42 -7.66 10.53
CA VAL A 672 53.14 -6.93 9.46
C VAL A 672 52.49 -7.28 8.11
N GLY A 673 52.22 -6.29 7.24
CA GLY A 673 51.73 -6.48 5.86
C GLY A 673 50.21 -6.41 5.60
N GLY A 674 49.44 -5.72 6.45
CA GLY A 674 47.98 -5.51 6.28
C GLY A 674 47.11 -6.64 6.85
N ARG A 675 45.80 -6.39 7.01
CA ARG A 675 44.82 -7.41 7.44
C ARG A 675 43.73 -7.60 6.39
N GLU A 676 43.00 -8.69 6.48
CA GLU A 676 41.77 -8.86 5.71
C GLU A 676 40.74 -7.79 6.12
N ALA A 677 40.14 -7.13 5.12
CA ALA A 677 39.02 -6.24 5.34
C ALA A 677 37.79 -7.04 5.81
N ILE A 678 36.88 -6.40 6.53
CA ILE A 678 35.56 -7.01 6.71
C ILE A 678 34.90 -7.03 5.31
N PRO A 679 34.30 -8.15 4.88
CA PRO A 679 33.62 -8.21 3.59
C PRO A 679 32.70 -7.00 3.39
N ASN A 680 32.86 -6.33 2.24
CA ASN A 680 32.07 -5.17 1.84
C ASN A 680 32.16 -3.92 2.74
N SER A 681 33.11 -3.85 3.68
CA SER A 681 33.32 -2.65 4.53
C SER A 681 33.92 -1.43 3.81
N TRP A 682 34.31 -1.60 2.54
CA TRP A 682 34.87 -0.55 1.67
C TRP A 682 34.09 -0.50 0.35
N PRO A 683 32.85 0.02 0.34
CA PRO A 683 31.90 -0.14 -0.77
C PRO A 683 32.27 0.64 -2.03
N TRP A 684 33.17 1.62 -1.94
CA TRP A 684 33.72 2.37 -3.08
C TRP A 684 34.96 1.75 -3.70
N GLN A 685 35.53 0.70 -3.09
CA GLN A 685 36.68 0.00 -3.67
C GLN A 685 36.23 -0.75 -4.93
N ILE A 686 36.93 -0.54 -6.04
CA ILE A 686 36.75 -1.34 -7.25
C ILE A 686 37.98 -2.16 -7.59
N SER A 687 37.74 -3.26 -8.29
CA SER A 687 38.75 -4.08 -8.95
C SER A 687 38.70 -3.78 -10.45
N MET A 688 39.77 -3.18 -10.96
CA MET A 688 39.97 -2.99 -12.39
C MET A 688 40.57 -4.26 -12.99
N LYS A 689 39.87 -4.85 -13.95
CA LYS A 689 40.30 -6.10 -14.59
C LYS A 689 40.63 -5.90 -16.06
N HIS A 690 41.79 -6.42 -16.46
CA HIS A 690 42.18 -6.62 -17.84
C HIS A 690 42.18 -8.11 -18.17
N TYR A 691 41.47 -8.50 -19.23
CA TYR A 691 41.31 -9.91 -19.63
C TYR A 691 40.82 -10.80 -18.49
N GLY A 692 39.91 -10.28 -17.66
CA GLY A 692 39.33 -10.98 -16.50
C GLY A 692 40.29 -11.18 -15.32
N ARG A 693 41.50 -10.61 -15.35
CA ARG A 693 42.45 -10.64 -14.24
C ARG A 693 42.56 -9.26 -13.59
N HIS A 694 42.60 -9.22 -12.26
CA HIS A 694 42.87 -7.98 -11.54
C HIS A 694 44.21 -7.39 -11.97
N ASN A 695 44.19 -6.09 -12.25
CA ASN A 695 45.36 -5.32 -12.66
C ASN A 695 45.62 -4.17 -11.68
N CYS A 696 44.60 -3.37 -11.39
CA CYS A 696 44.67 -2.24 -10.46
C CYS A 696 43.37 -2.11 -9.65
N GLY A 697 43.43 -1.31 -8.59
CA GLY A 697 42.28 -0.79 -7.87
C GLY A 697 41.71 0.49 -8.47
N GLY A 698 40.75 1.06 -7.76
CA GLY A 698 40.07 2.30 -8.11
C GLY A 698 39.09 2.69 -7.02
N SER A 699 38.55 3.90 -7.13
CA SER A 699 37.54 4.42 -6.22
C SER A 699 36.31 4.93 -6.97
N ILE A 700 35.11 4.55 -6.53
CA ILE A 700 33.86 5.13 -7.04
C ILE A 700 33.69 6.52 -6.42
N ILE A 701 33.75 7.56 -7.25
CA ILE A 701 33.52 8.96 -6.84
C ILE A 701 32.16 9.48 -7.30
N HIS A 702 31.49 8.72 -8.16
CA HIS A 702 30.19 9.00 -8.75
C HIS A 702 29.58 7.68 -9.23
N PRO A 703 28.24 7.50 -9.26
CA PRO A 703 27.62 6.26 -9.74
C PRO A 703 28.16 5.78 -11.11
N GLN A 704 28.43 6.70 -12.02
CA GLN A 704 28.98 6.43 -13.36
C GLN A 704 30.46 6.82 -13.55
N TRP A 705 31.17 7.29 -12.52
CA TRP A 705 32.59 7.64 -12.63
C TRP A 705 33.47 6.99 -11.56
N VAL A 706 34.59 6.46 -12.03
CA VAL A 706 35.64 5.86 -11.20
C VAL A 706 36.94 6.61 -11.41
N VAL A 707 37.67 6.84 -10.33
CA VAL A 707 39.03 7.37 -10.36
C VAL A 707 40.04 6.25 -10.08
N THR A 708 41.14 6.25 -10.82
CA THR A 708 42.27 5.33 -10.66
C THR A 708 43.57 6.03 -11.05
N ALA A 709 44.70 5.30 -11.04
CA ALA A 709 46.00 5.80 -11.46
C ALA A 709 46.17 5.76 -12.99
N SER A 710 46.97 6.67 -13.55
CA SER A 710 47.26 6.73 -14.98
C SER A 710 48.18 5.62 -15.45
N HIS A 711 49.19 5.26 -14.66
CA HIS A 711 50.13 4.18 -14.99
C HIS A 711 49.42 2.82 -15.14
N CYS A 712 48.24 2.66 -14.52
CA CYS A 712 47.41 1.46 -14.65
C CYS A 712 46.86 1.24 -16.08
N VAL A 713 46.78 2.30 -16.89
CA VAL A 713 46.21 2.24 -18.26
C VAL A 713 47.10 2.89 -19.32
N GLU A 714 48.32 3.31 -18.98
CA GLU A 714 49.22 3.95 -19.92
C GLU A 714 49.56 3.03 -21.12
N ASP A 715 49.83 1.75 -20.84
CA ASP A 715 50.25 0.75 -21.81
C ASP A 715 49.10 0.02 -22.51
N ASN A 716 47.92 -0.07 -21.89
CA ASN A 716 46.81 -0.86 -22.41
C ASN A 716 45.45 -0.16 -22.25
N ARG A 717 45.08 0.60 -23.29
CA ARG A 717 43.82 1.36 -23.37
C ARG A 717 42.70 0.61 -24.09
N ASN A 718 42.83 -0.69 -24.30
CA ASN A 718 41.81 -1.46 -25.01
C ASN A 718 40.58 -1.66 -24.11
N LEU A 719 39.48 -1.01 -24.50
CA LEU A 719 38.21 -1.04 -23.78
C LEU A 719 37.51 -2.41 -23.83
N ASP A 720 37.74 -3.22 -24.88
CA ASP A 720 37.03 -4.50 -25.09
C ASP A 720 37.30 -5.53 -23.98
N HIS A 721 38.40 -5.36 -23.26
CA HIS A 721 38.86 -6.28 -22.22
C HIS A 721 39.04 -5.61 -20.86
N LEU A 722 38.59 -4.35 -20.72
CA LEU A 722 38.64 -3.58 -19.48
C LEU A 722 37.27 -3.56 -18.82
N THR A 723 37.19 -4.14 -17.62
CA THR A 723 35.96 -4.18 -16.81
C THR A 723 36.23 -3.69 -15.39
N ILE A 724 35.27 -2.98 -14.83
CA ILE A 724 35.28 -2.49 -13.46
C ILE A 724 34.32 -3.32 -12.64
N GLU A 725 34.80 -3.95 -11.57
CA GLU A 725 33.99 -4.73 -10.65
C GLU A 725 33.94 -4.06 -9.27
N ALA A 726 32.75 -3.77 -8.76
CA ALA A 726 32.49 -3.21 -7.43
C ALA A 726 31.74 -4.21 -6.54
N GLY A 727 31.76 -4.01 -5.22
CA GLY A 727 31.02 -4.85 -4.26
C GLY A 727 31.65 -6.22 -3.99
N LYS A 728 32.96 -6.34 -4.26
CA LYS A 728 33.72 -7.59 -4.11
C LYS A 728 34.55 -7.61 -2.84
N HIS A 729 34.63 -8.79 -2.24
CA HIS A 729 35.62 -9.16 -1.22
C HIS A 729 36.67 -10.12 -1.79
N HIS A 730 36.23 -11.05 -2.65
CA HIS A 730 37.09 -12.03 -3.31
C HIS A 730 37.43 -11.59 -4.74
N GLU A 731 38.72 -11.44 -5.06
CA GLU A 731 39.18 -11.07 -6.40
C GLU A 731 38.82 -12.12 -7.47
N LYS A 732 38.98 -13.40 -7.12
CA LYS A 732 38.84 -14.55 -8.06
C LYS A 732 37.48 -15.23 -8.04
N LYS A 733 36.62 -14.91 -7.08
CA LYS A 733 35.29 -15.52 -6.96
C LYS A 733 34.23 -14.47 -7.23
N ASP A 734 33.06 -14.92 -7.65
CA ASP A 734 31.90 -14.06 -7.76
C ASP A 734 31.27 -13.90 -6.38
N ASP A 735 31.11 -12.65 -5.95
CA ASP A 735 30.37 -12.31 -4.74
C ASP A 735 28.92 -11.95 -5.12
N PRO A 736 27.92 -12.30 -4.29
CA PRO A 736 26.50 -12.20 -4.64
C PRO A 736 26.02 -10.77 -4.92
N HIS A 737 26.71 -9.76 -4.40
CA HIS A 737 26.36 -8.34 -4.55
C HIS A 737 27.29 -7.59 -5.51
N GLN A 738 28.13 -8.30 -6.26
CA GLN A 738 29.08 -7.67 -7.17
C GLN A 738 28.38 -6.99 -8.35
N GLN A 739 28.90 -5.85 -8.77
CA GLN A 739 28.43 -5.12 -9.93
C GLN A 739 29.55 -4.94 -10.93
N ILE A 740 29.29 -5.29 -12.18
CA ILE A 740 30.26 -5.19 -13.27
C ILE A 740 29.84 -4.04 -14.20
N ARG A 741 30.80 -3.19 -14.58
CA ARG A 741 30.63 -2.09 -15.53
C ARG A 741 31.72 -2.10 -16.58
N ARG A 742 31.38 -1.68 -17.80
CA ARG A 742 32.35 -1.49 -18.88
C ARG A 742 32.78 -0.03 -18.91
N VAL A 743 34.03 0.20 -19.30
CA VAL A 743 34.55 1.56 -19.48
C VAL A 743 34.23 2.02 -20.89
N THR A 744 33.52 3.14 -21.03
CA THR A 744 33.22 3.78 -22.32
C THR A 744 34.22 4.87 -22.67
N LYS A 745 34.82 5.51 -21.65
CA LYS A 745 35.82 6.55 -21.84
C LYS A 745 36.90 6.51 -20.77
N ILE A 746 38.16 6.69 -21.20
CA ILE A 746 39.32 6.88 -20.34
C ILE A 746 39.80 8.31 -20.49
N LEU A 747 39.82 9.07 -19.39
CA LEU A 747 40.29 10.45 -19.31
C LEU A 747 41.52 10.50 -18.41
N MET A 748 42.69 10.38 -19.03
CA MET A 748 43.98 10.52 -18.36
C MET A 748 44.34 12.00 -18.22
N HIS A 749 44.90 12.39 -17.08
CA HIS A 749 45.32 13.78 -16.86
C HIS A 749 46.33 14.23 -17.95
N GLU A 750 46.12 15.41 -18.51
CA GLU A 750 46.86 15.89 -19.68
C GLU A 750 48.34 16.16 -19.38
N SER A 751 48.66 16.39 -18.12
CA SER A 751 50.04 16.60 -17.63
C SER A 751 50.65 15.37 -16.97
N TYR A 752 50.08 14.17 -17.20
CA TYR A 752 50.67 12.93 -16.69
C TYR A 752 52.08 12.73 -17.27
N ASP A 753 53.06 12.53 -16.39
CA ASP A 753 54.46 12.29 -16.72
C ASP A 753 54.84 10.88 -16.24
N SER A 754 55.12 9.98 -17.17
CA SER A 754 55.47 8.58 -16.87
C SER A 754 56.87 8.41 -16.27
N ASP A 755 57.79 9.35 -16.50
CA ASP A 755 59.15 9.28 -15.98
C ASP A 755 59.19 9.68 -14.50
N LEU A 756 58.38 10.68 -14.12
CA LEU A 756 58.24 11.14 -12.73
C LEU A 756 57.06 10.48 -11.99
N ILE A 757 56.19 9.78 -12.72
CA ILE A 757 54.87 9.30 -12.25
C ILE A 757 54.07 10.46 -11.62
N ASP A 758 54.25 11.68 -12.16
CA ASP A 758 53.54 12.88 -11.69
C ASP A 758 52.21 13.05 -12.40
N ASN A 759 51.22 13.62 -11.72
CA ASN A 759 49.82 13.68 -12.19
C ASN A 759 49.23 12.31 -12.54
N ASP A 760 49.56 11.30 -11.73
CA ASP A 760 49.13 9.91 -11.87
C ASP A 760 47.66 9.72 -11.44
N ILE A 761 46.74 10.28 -12.24
CA ILE A 761 45.30 10.22 -12.05
C ILE A 761 44.57 10.09 -13.39
N THR A 762 43.61 9.17 -13.42
CA THR A 762 42.74 8.91 -14.56
C THR A 762 41.29 8.70 -14.12
N LEU A 763 40.36 9.23 -14.91
CA LEU A 763 38.93 9.01 -14.75
C LEU A 763 38.39 8.03 -15.79
N PHE A 764 37.54 7.12 -15.34
CA PHE A 764 36.77 6.24 -16.21
C PHE A 764 35.30 6.64 -16.19
N LYS A 765 34.75 6.82 -17.39
CA LYS A 765 33.31 6.89 -17.61
C LYS A 765 32.78 5.48 -17.86
N LEU A 766 31.71 5.11 -17.18
CA LEU A 766 31.10 3.79 -17.27
C LEU A 766 29.95 3.75 -18.30
N ASP A 767 29.65 2.56 -18.81
CA ASP A 767 28.53 2.29 -19.73
C ASP A 767 27.16 2.51 -19.10
N LYS A 768 27.05 2.26 -17.80
CA LYS A 768 25.87 2.51 -16.99
C LYS A 768 26.26 2.81 -15.53
N PRO A 769 25.46 3.56 -14.76
CA PRO A 769 25.76 3.85 -13.36
C PRO A 769 25.73 2.58 -12.49
N PHE A 770 26.49 2.59 -11.40
CA PHE A 770 26.37 1.65 -10.29
C PHE A 770 25.04 1.87 -9.57
N ILE A 771 24.43 0.77 -9.14
CA ILE A 771 23.25 0.80 -8.26
C ILE A 771 23.81 0.93 -6.84
N LEU A 772 23.72 2.11 -6.24
CA LEU A 772 24.24 2.33 -4.90
C LEU A 772 23.40 1.55 -3.87
N ASN A 773 24.07 0.92 -2.91
CA ASN A 773 23.48 0.13 -1.83
C ASN A 773 24.50 -0.09 -0.69
N GLU A 774 24.18 -0.95 0.27
CA GLU A 774 25.06 -1.25 1.42
C GLU A 774 26.43 -1.88 1.05
N TYR A 775 26.58 -2.40 -0.18
CA TYR A 775 27.78 -3.08 -0.66
C TYR A 775 28.57 -2.29 -1.71
N VAL A 776 27.92 -1.35 -2.41
CA VAL A 776 28.49 -0.50 -3.46
C VAL A 776 28.05 0.93 -3.22
N ASP A 777 28.99 1.82 -2.97
CA ASP A 777 28.71 3.22 -2.61
C ASP A 777 29.86 4.12 -3.05
N ILE A 778 29.71 5.44 -2.94
CA ILE A 778 30.71 6.42 -3.34
C ILE A 778 31.57 6.90 -2.16
N VAL A 779 32.84 7.19 -2.43
CA VAL A 779 33.74 7.85 -1.46
C VAL A 779 33.60 9.37 -1.57
N CYS A 780 33.75 10.08 -0.45
CA CYS A 780 33.77 11.54 -0.49
C CYS A 780 35.05 12.07 -1.13
N LEU A 781 34.92 13.12 -1.92
CA LEU A 781 36.08 13.91 -2.35
C LEU A 781 36.56 14.81 -1.21
N PRO A 782 37.88 15.03 -1.08
CA PRO A 782 38.46 15.80 0.02
C PRO A 782 38.21 17.30 -0.12
N GLU A 783 37.70 17.92 0.94
CA GLU A 783 37.52 19.38 1.04
C GLU A 783 38.69 20.08 1.74
N VAL A 784 39.42 19.34 2.59
CA VAL A 784 40.46 19.89 3.46
C VAL A 784 41.70 19.01 3.40
N VAL A 785 42.86 19.65 3.41
CA VAL A 785 44.15 18.96 3.52
C VAL A 785 44.26 18.36 4.92
N VAL A 786 44.53 17.06 4.99
CA VAL A 786 44.74 16.35 6.26
C VAL A 786 46.15 16.62 6.78
N ALA A 787 46.26 16.78 8.11
CA ALA A 787 47.54 17.09 8.76
C ALA A 787 48.53 15.91 8.73
N ASP A 788 49.82 16.23 8.72
CA ASP A 788 50.90 15.25 8.83
C ASP A 788 50.74 14.39 10.09
N GLY A 789 51.05 13.09 9.97
CA GLY A 789 50.92 12.11 11.04
C GLY A 789 49.49 11.59 11.27
N ALA A 790 48.48 12.09 10.55
CA ALA A 790 47.14 11.52 10.58
C ALA A 790 47.14 10.09 10.02
N ASN A 791 46.39 9.21 10.66
CA ASN A 791 46.25 7.81 10.23
C ASN A 791 45.10 7.67 9.23
N CYS A 792 45.39 7.04 8.10
CA CYS A 792 44.45 6.82 7.01
C CYS A 792 44.50 5.35 6.56
N MET A 793 43.46 4.89 5.88
CA MET A 793 43.35 3.52 5.42
C MET A 793 43.69 3.43 3.93
N VAL A 794 44.50 2.44 3.58
CA VAL A 794 44.66 1.96 2.20
C VAL A 794 43.99 0.60 2.06
N THR A 795 43.34 0.35 0.92
CA THR A 795 42.73 -0.95 0.61
C THR A 795 43.05 -1.43 -0.80
N GLY A 796 43.09 -2.75 -0.97
CA GLY A 796 43.35 -3.37 -2.27
C GLY A 796 43.63 -4.88 -2.19
N TRP A 797 43.88 -5.48 -3.35
CA TRP A 797 44.16 -6.92 -3.51
C TRP A 797 45.61 -7.23 -3.88
N GLY A 798 46.51 -6.27 -3.69
CA GLY A 798 47.92 -6.37 -4.03
C GLY A 798 48.70 -7.38 -3.20
N ASP A 799 49.90 -7.69 -3.67
CA ASP A 799 50.76 -8.74 -3.11
C ASP A 799 51.20 -8.43 -1.67
N THR A 800 51.09 -9.39 -0.74
CA THR A 800 51.73 -9.28 0.57
C THR A 800 53.04 -10.06 0.58
N LYS A 801 54.12 -9.48 1.14
CA LYS A 801 55.49 -10.05 1.17
C LYS A 801 55.64 -11.48 1.74
N ASN A 802 54.57 -12.15 2.22
CA ASN A 802 54.65 -13.50 2.79
C ASN A 802 53.41 -14.43 2.61
N THR A 803 52.44 -14.14 1.74
CA THR A 803 51.37 -15.11 1.46
C THR A 803 50.85 -15.04 0.03
N SER A 804 50.98 -16.14 -0.71
CA SER A 804 50.14 -16.46 -1.89
C SER A 804 48.70 -16.76 -1.44
N GLY A 805 48.04 -15.80 -0.78
CA GLY A 805 46.89 -16.02 0.10
C GLY A 805 45.56 -15.52 -0.45
N ALA A 806 44.79 -16.41 -1.07
CA ALA A 806 43.34 -16.38 -1.25
C ALA A 806 42.67 -15.24 -2.08
N GLY A 807 43.37 -14.18 -2.48
CA GLY A 807 42.79 -13.09 -3.29
C GLY A 807 41.67 -12.34 -2.56
N LEU A 808 41.83 -12.13 -1.26
CA LEU A 808 40.87 -11.43 -0.39
C LEU A 808 41.26 -9.96 -0.23
N LEU A 809 40.28 -9.07 -0.19
CA LEU A 809 40.51 -7.64 -0.01
C LEU A 809 41.24 -7.38 1.31
N LYS A 810 42.32 -6.60 1.24
CA LYS A 810 43.12 -6.21 2.40
C LYS A 810 42.94 -4.74 2.71
N GLN A 811 43.20 -4.41 3.98
CA GLN A 811 43.24 -3.05 4.49
C GLN A 811 44.46 -2.83 5.40
N ALA A 812 45.03 -1.64 5.34
CA ALA A 812 46.16 -1.24 6.18
C ALA A 812 46.03 0.22 6.64
N LEU A 813 46.34 0.47 7.92
CA LEU A 813 46.34 1.81 8.51
C LEU A 813 47.74 2.39 8.44
N LEU A 814 47.90 3.53 7.76
CA LEU A 814 49.18 4.20 7.50
C LEU A 814 49.12 5.67 7.93
N PRO A 815 50.17 6.20 8.59
CA PRO A 815 50.27 7.62 8.90
C PRO A 815 50.76 8.41 7.69
N ILE A 816 50.22 9.60 7.48
CA ILE A 816 50.76 10.58 6.51
C ILE A 816 52.15 11.03 6.97
N VAL A 817 53.12 10.99 6.06
CA VAL A 817 54.49 11.45 6.29
C VAL A 817 54.63 12.86 5.75
N ASN A 818 55.19 13.75 6.57
CA ASN A 818 55.51 15.11 6.16
C ASN A 818 56.38 15.11 4.90
N VAL A 819 56.02 15.97 3.93
CA VAL A 819 56.64 15.98 2.60
C VAL A 819 58.13 16.32 2.64
N ASP A 820 58.58 17.23 3.51
CA ASP A 820 60.01 17.59 3.64
C ASP A 820 60.84 16.39 4.14
N LYS A 821 60.25 15.59 5.03
CA LYS A 821 60.86 14.34 5.49
C LYS A 821 60.86 13.29 4.37
N CYS A 822 59.74 13.14 3.67
CA CYS A 822 59.60 12.20 2.57
C CYS A 822 60.60 12.45 1.44
N ASN A 823 60.83 13.73 1.11
CA ASN A 823 61.78 14.16 0.08
C ASN A 823 63.23 14.35 0.58
N SER A 824 63.54 13.95 1.81
CA SER A 824 64.92 13.97 2.28
C SER A 824 65.75 12.86 1.63
N THR A 825 67.07 13.06 1.57
CA THR A 825 68.03 12.09 1.01
C THR A 825 68.00 10.72 1.69
N ASP A 826 67.48 10.64 2.91
CA ASP A 826 67.36 9.39 3.66
C ASP A 826 66.09 8.57 3.32
N TYR A 827 65.20 9.13 2.48
CA TYR A 827 63.90 8.56 2.10
C TYR A 827 63.79 8.48 0.57
N LEU A 828 62.99 9.35 -0.08
CA LEU A 828 62.75 9.33 -1.53
C LEU A 828 63.68 10.26 -2.33
N ASP A 829 64.67 10.90 -1.70
CA ASP A 829 65.71 11.72 -2.35
C ASP A 829 65.19 12.79 -3.35
N GLY A 830 64.01 13.35 -3.07
CA GLY A 830 63.39 14.39 -3.89
C GLY A 830 62.51 13.88 -5.04
N ASP A 831 62.28 12.56 -5.11
CA ASP A 831 61.47 11.95 -6.16
C ASP A 831 59.96 12.21 -6.02
N ALA A 832 59.46 12.64 -4.84
CA ALA A 832 58.04 13.00 -4.68
C ALA A 832 57.79 14.47 -5.05
N THR A 833 56.75 14.71 -5.86
CA THR A 833 56.35 16.05 -6.29
C THR A 833 55.34 16.69 -5.32
N ASP A 834 55.03 17.98 -5.51
CA ASP A 834 53.99 18.70 -4.74
C ASP A 834 52.56 18.14 -4.95
N ASN A 835 52.40 17.33 -5.99
CA ASN A 835 51.17 16.63 -6.38
C ASN A 835 51.03 15.26 -5.73
N MET A 836 51.99 14.87 -4.90
CA MET A 836 52.01 13.60 -4.19
C MET A 836 51.87 13.83 -2.68
N LEU A 837 51.35 12.82 -2.00
CA LEU A 837 51.45 12.68 -0.55
C LEU A 837 52.15 11.37 -0.23
N CYS A 838 52.88 11.34 0.88
CA CYS A 838 53.57 10.14 1.33
C CYS A 838 52.86 9.55 2.53
N ALA A 839 52.78 8.23 2.61
CA ALA A 839 52.25 7.55 3.80
C ALA A 839 53.03 6.26 4.09
N GLY A 840 53.26 6.00 5.37
CA GLY A 840 54.04 4.83 5.78
C GLY A 840 54.73 5.00 7.13
N TYR A 841 55.24 3.89 7.66
CA TYR A 841 56.01 3.87 8.91
C TYR A 841 57.51 3.92 8.62
N ASP A 842 58.27 4.66 9.46
CA ASP A 842 59.74 4.74 9.34
C ASP A 842 60.41 3.36 9.35
N GLN A 843 59.89 2.41 10.15
CA GLN A 843 60.43 1.06 10.24
C GLN A 843 60.03 0.15 9.06
N GLY A 844 59.21 0.65 8.13
CA GLY A 844 58.57 -0.14 7.07
C GLY A 844 57.58 -1.18 7.62
N GLY A 845 57.40 -2.25 6.85
CA GLY A 845 56.62 -3.44 7.22
C GLY A 845 55.12 -3.40 6.92
N ILE A 846 54.50 -2.23 6.80
CA ILE A 846 53.11 -2.10 6.32
C ILE A 846 53.06 -0.99 5.27
N ASP A 847 52.59 -1.31 4.07
CA ASP A 847 52.40 -0.39 2.94
C ASP A 847 51.55 -1.06 1.83
N SER A 848 51.10 -0.29 0.84
CA SER A 848 50.55 -0.81 -0.42
C SER A 848 51.59 -1.54 -1.25
N CYS A 849 51.17 -2.45 -2.12
CA CYS A 849 52.06 -3.22 -2.99
C CYS A 849 51.50 -3.39 -4.41
N GLN A 850 52.19 -4.19 -5.23
CA GLN A 850 51.82 -4.48 -6.61
C GLN A 850 50.39 -5.02 -6.70
N GLY A 851 49.53 -4.34 -7.48
CA GLY A 851 48.10 -4.63 -7.60
C GLY A 851 47.20 -3.70 -6.79
N ASP A 852 47.72 -2.96 -5.81
CA ASP A 852 46.95 -1.94 -5.08
C ASP A 852 46.88 -0.60 -5.83
N SER A 853 47.72 -0.40 -6.85
CA SER A 853 47.77 0.80 -7.69
C SER A 853 46.38 1.26 -8.11
N GLY A 854 46.13 2.57 -8.06
CA GLY A 854 44.81 3.14 -8.33
C GLY A 854 43.80 3.00 -7.19
N GLY A 855 44.08 2.17 -6.17
CA GLY A 855 43.22 1.99 -5.01
C GLY A 855 43.08 3.22 -4.12
N PRO A 856 42.04 3.26 -3.26
CA PRO A 856 41.76 4.37 -2.37
C PRO A 856 42.76 4.47 -1.21
N PHE A 857 43.22 5.68 -0.94
CA PHE A 857 43.82 6.09 0.33
C PHE A 857 42.89 7.08 1.03
N VAL A 858 42.15 6.60 2.04
CA VAL A 858 41.03 7.33 2.66
C VAL A 858 41.32 7.69 4.10
N CYS A 859 41.01 8.93 4.47
CA CYS A 859 41.16 9.42 5.84
C CYS A 859 39.78 9.69 6.45
N LYS A 860 39.63 9.38 7.73
CA LYS A 860 38.37 9.56 8.44
C LYS A 860 38.18 11.02 8.88
N SER A 861 37.08 11.63 8.48
CA SER A 861 36.65 12.98 8.86
C SER A 861 35.31 12.90 9.60
N GLY A 862 35.35 12.88 10.94
CA GLY A 862 34.15 12.64 11.75
C GLY A 862 33.60 11.22 11.56
N THR A 863 32.43 11.11 10.92
CA THR A 863 31.78 9.84 10.58
C THR A 863 31.94 9.43 9.11
N LYS A 864 32.50 10.30 8.25
CA LYS A 864 32.74 10.05 6.82
C LYS A 864 34.20 9.72 6.52
N TRP A 865 34.44 9.12 5.36
CA TRP A 865 35.75 8.81 4.80
C TRP A 865 35.98 9.59 3.51
N ASP A 866 37.07 10.37 3.47
CA ASP A 866 37.43 11.21 2.34
C ASP A 866 38.62 10.60 1.58
N LEU A 867 38.56 10.59 0.24
CA LEU A 867 39.61 10.09 -0.65
C LEU A 867 40.77 11.08 -0.74
N GLN A 868 41.74 10.96 0.17
CA GLN A 868 42.87 11.88 0.24
C GLN A 868 43.96 11.54 -0.77
N GLY A 869 44.10 10.26 -1.12
CA GLY A 869 45.11 9.80 -2.06
C GLY A 869 44.63 8.67 -2.98
N ILE A 870 45.34 8.50 -4.09
CA ILE A 870 45.24 7.33 -4.98
C ILE A 870 46.60 6.62 -4.93
N VAL A 871 46.62 5.30 -4.71
CA VAL A 871 47.87 4.52 -4.68
C VAL A 871 48.61 4.68 -6.00
N SER A 872 49.85 5.19 -5.97
CA SER A 872 50.63 5.51 -7.16
C SER A 872 51.88 4.64 -7.26
N TRP A 873 52.93 4.92 -6.48
CA TRP A 873 54.21 4.19 -6.57
C TRP A 873 54.91 4.06 -5.21
N GLY A 874 55.97 3.24 -5.14
CA GLY A 874 56.80 3.09 -3.96
C GLY A 874 58.08 2.30 -4.22
N ASN A 875 59.13 2.57 -3.43
CA ASN A 875 60.40 1.84 -3.50
C ASN A 875 60.29 0.50 -2.74
N GLY A 876 59.82 -0.52 -3.46
CA GLY A 876 59.49 -1.83 -2.87
C GLY A 876 58.21 -1.78 -2.04
N CYS A 877 57.80 -2.93 -1.47
CA CYS A 877 56.58 -3.00 -0.66
C CYS A 877 56.90 -2.91 0.83
N ALA A 878 56.66 -1.76 1.46
CA ALA A 878 56.88 -1.54 2.89
C ALA A 878 58.36 -1.71 3.34
N GLU A 879 59.29 -1.09 2.61
CA GLU A 879 60.70 -1.07 3.01
C GLU A 879 60.98 -0.03 4.10
N GLU A 880 62.05 -0.25 4.88
CA GLU A 880 62.45 0.72 5.91
C GLU A 880 62.78 2.06 5.26
N LYS A 881 62.28 3.16 5.83
CA LYS A 881 62.43 4.53 5.30
C LYS A 881 61.94 4.76 3.86
N SER A 882 61.12 3.88 3.31
CA SER A 882 60.57 4.01 1.96
C SER A 882 59.05 4.06 2.03
N PRO A 883 58.44 5.21 2.38
CA PRO A 883 56.99 5.37 2.38
C PRO A 883 56.44 5.28 0.96
N GLY A 884 55.20 4.79 0.82
CA GLY A 884 54.48 4.82 -0.44
C GLY A 884 54.09 6.25 -0.83
N ALA A 885 54.10 6.52 -2.14
CA ALA A 885 53.64 7.76 -2.74
C ALA A 885 52.23 7.58 -3.32
N TYR A 886 51.39 8.58 -3.07
CA TYR A 886 49.99 8.58 -3.46
C TYR A 886 49.68 9.90 -4.17
N THR A 887 48.88 9.84 -5.24
CA THR A 887 48.43 11.06 -5.93
C THR A 887 47.54 11.88 -5.00
N LYS A 888 47.90 13.14 -4.75
CA LYS A 888 47.22 14.02 -3.80
C LYS A 888 45.92 14.57 -4.39
N VAL A 889 44.81 13.88 -4.15
CA VAL A 889 43.51 14.10 -4.82
C VAL A 889 42.99 15.53 -4.68
N ILE A 890 43.25 16.20 -3.57
CA ILE A 890 42.79 17.59 -3.37
C ILE A 890 43.34 18.57 -4.42
N ASN A 891 44.50 18.30 -5.02
CA ASN A 891 45.06 19.11 -6.10
C ASN A 891 44.29 18.95 -7.43
N TYR A 892 43.47 17.91 -7.56
CA TYR A 892 42.78 17.54 -8.80
C TYR A 892 41.25 17.70 -8.73
N ILE A 893 40.70 18.20 -7.62
CA ILE A 893 39.24 18.35 -7.46
C ILE A 893 38.61 19.13 -8.60
N GLN A 894 39.21 20.27 -8.95
CA GLN A 894 38.72 21.10 -10.05
C GLN A 894 38.75 20.33 -11.39
N TRP A 895 39.87 19.66 -11.68
CA TRP A 895 40.00 18.85 -12.90
C TRP A 895 38.99 17.70 -12.94
N ILE A 896 38.78 17.00 -11.83
CA ILE A 896 37.77 15.93 -11.72
C ILE A 896 36.38 16.47 -12.05
N GLN A 897 36.00 17.59 -11.42
CA GLN A 897 34.70 18.22 -11.64
C GLN A 897 34.52 18.69 -13.10
N GLU A 898 35.54 19.31 -13.69
CA GLU A 898 35.53 19.75 -15.08
C GLU A 898 35.40 18.58 -16.06
N MET A 899 36.11 17.47 -15.81
CA MET A 899 36.06 16.29 -16.67
C MET A 899 34.72 15.58 -16.59
N VAL A 900 34.15 15.44 -15.39
CA VAL A 900 32.81 14.87 -15.19
C VAL A 900 31.73 15.75 -15.85
N ALA A 901 31.85 17.08 -15.75
CA ALA A 901 30.88 18.00 -16.34
C ALA A 901 30.98 18.13 -17.88
N SER A 902 32.20 18.05 -18.44
CA SER A 902 32.43 18.21 -19.88
C SER A 902 32.18 16.94 -20.70
N HIS A 903 32.04 15.80 -20.03
CA HIS A 903 31.81 14.50 -20.64
C HIS A 903 30.62 13.79 -20.04
N PRO A 904 29.47 14.49 -19.96
CA PRO A 904 28.26 13.93 -19.38
C PRO A 904 28.03 12.56 -20.00
#